data_AF-A0A6J0W4A0-F1
#
_entry.id   AF-A0A6J0W4A0-F1
#
_cell.length_a   1.000
_cell.length_b   1.000
_cell.length_c   1.000
_cell.angle_alpha   90.00
_cell.angle_beta   90.00
_cell.angle_gamma   90.00
#
_symmetry.space_group_name_H-M   'P 1'
#
loop_
_entity.id
_entity.type
_entity.pdbx_description
1 polymer ?
#
loop_
_entity_poly.entity_id
_entity_poly.type
_entity_poly.pdbx_seq_one_letter_code
_entity_poly.pdbx_strand_id
1 'polypeptide(L)'
;MLQKREKVLLLRTFHGRTLRIVREHYLRPSVPCNSPLCPQPATCHNDGKLLSSDVTHYMVPDWKVVQDYLEILEFPELKGIVFMQTACQAVQRQRGRRQYNKLRNLLKDARHDCVLFANEFQQSCYLPRERGESMEKWQSRSIYNAAAWYYHHCQHRMPIVMVTEDEEAIQQYGSETEGVFVISFKNYLDNFWPDLKAAHELCESILQSRRERENESQESHGKEYPEHVPLEVLEAGIKSGRYIQGTLNVNKHRAQMEAFVRLQGASSKDSDLISDVLIHGMKARNRSIHGDVVVVELLPKSEWKGRTAALGESDGDDRAPGESPSEPMPTGRVVGILQKNWRDYVVTFPSIEEVQSQGKNAQKILVTPWDYRIPKIRISTQQAEALQDFRVVVRIDSWESTSMYPNGHFVRVLGRIGDLEGEIATILVENSISVVPFSEAQMCEMPVNTPENPWKVSSQEERERKDLRKTHLVFSIDPSGCEDVDDTLSVRALDNGNLELGVHIADVTHFVAPHSYIDIEARTRATTYYLADRRYDMLPAILSADVCSLLGGVDRYAVSVMWELDKTSYEIKKVWYGRTIIRSAYKLFYEAAQDLLDGNFSVVKDIPEFKDLEERSRQAKLEELVWAIRKLTDIARHIRARRDCCGALELEGVEVRIQLDEKKNIHDLIPRQPLEVHETVAECMILANHWVAKKIWESFPHQALLRRHPPPHQEFFSELRECAKAKGFFIDTRSNKALADSLDNANDPHDPIVNKLLRSMAAQAMSNALYFSTGSCAEEEFHHYGLALDKYTHFTSPIRRYSDIIVHRLLMAAISKDKKMEIEENLFSNKDLEELCRHINNRNRAAQHSQKQSTELFQCMYFKDKDPETEERCISDGVIYSIRTNGVLVFIPRFGIKGAAYLRNKDGLVISCGPDGHSEWKPGSLQRFQNKITSTTTGGESVTFHLFDHVTVRISVQTSRCHSDTIRLEIISSKPHMTPDTELFQQSSLLLKSDLVKEVTRSVEEAQLAQEVEVNITEDYKKYCQTKGRSLYTLLEEIRDLALLDVSNSYGI
;
A
#
# COMPACT_ATOMS: atom_id res chain seq x y z
N MET A 1 49.04 -16.25 -6.63
CA MET A 1 49.09 -15.45 -5.38
C MET A 1 48.30 -14.17 -5.60
N LEU A 2 47.48 -13.77 -4.63
CA LEU A 2 46.76 -12.49 -4.69
C LEU A 2 47.76 -11.34 -4.53
N GLN A 3 47.72 -10.35 -5.41
CA GLN A 3 48.58 -9.18 -5.29
C GLN A 3 47.97 -8.19 -4.30
N LYS A 4 48.65 -7.96 -3.17
CA LYS A 4 48.21 -7.04 -2.13
C LYS A 4 48.64 -5.60 -2.47
N ARG A 5 47.69 -4.66 -2.39
CA ARG A 5 47.91 -3.21 -2.44
C ARG A 5 47.31 -2.56 -1.20
N GLU A 6 47.67 -1.30 -0.96
CA GLU A 6 47.10 -0.50 0.12
C GLU A 6 46.26 0.63 -0.47
N LYS A 7 44.99 0.71 -0.06
CA LYS A 7 44.09 1.82 -0.40
C LYS A 7 43.97 2.71 0.83
N VAL A 8 44.54 3.92 0.73
CA VAL A 8 44.47 4.92 1.79
C VAL A 8 43.20 5.75 1.61
N LEU A 9 42.34 5.75 2.62
CA LEU A 9 41.12 6.53 2.70
C LEU A 9 41.30 7.59 3.80
N LEU A 10 41.02 8.84 3.48
CA LEU A 10 40.92 9.91 4.46
C LEU A 10 39.43 10.09 4.78
N LEU A 11 39.00 9.55 5.92
CA LEU A 11 37.63 9.69 6.40
C LEU A 11 37.58 10.78 7.47
N ARG A 12 36.59 11.66 7.41
CA ARG A 12 36.27 12.50 8.55
C ARG A 12 35.39 11.71 9.51
N THR A 13 35.79 11.66 10.77
CA THR A 13 34.97 11.09 11.83
C THR A 13 33.80 12.02 12.16
N PHE A 14 32.80 11.46 12.83
CA PHE A 14 31.72 12.19 13.48
C PHE A 14 32.17 13.37 14.36
N HIS A 15 33.41 13.34 14.87
CA HIS A 15 33.98 14.40 15.71
C HIS A 15 34.87 15.39 14.92
N GLY A 16 34.79 15.39 13.59
CA GLY A 16 35.58 16.29 12.71
C GLY A 16 37.06 15.94 12.57
N ARG A 17 37.56 14.89 13.25
CA ARG A 17 38.94 14.42 13.09
C ARG A 17 39.09 13.66 11.78
N THR A 18 40.12 13.98 11.01
CA THR A 18 40.52 13.22 9.82
C THR A 18 41.22 11.93 10.24
N LEU A 19 40.55 10.79 10.07
CA LEU A 19 41.14 9.46 10.19
C LEU A 19 41.74 9.04 8.86
N ARG A 20 43.02 8.68 8.89
CA ARG A 20 43.66 7.94 7.80
C ARG A 20 43.41 6.45 8.01
N ILE A 21 42.54 5.88 7.19
CA ILE A 21 42.27 4.43 7.17
C ILE A 21 43.07 3.82 6.02
N VAL A 22 43.95 2.89 6.34
CA VAL A 22 44.62 2.06 5.33
C VAL A 22 43.84 0.76 5.24
N ARG A 23 43.28 0.46 4.07
CA ARG A 23 42.64 -0.82 3.79
C ARG A 23 43.52 -1.64 2.86
N GLU A 24 43.63 -2.93 3.16
CA GLU A 24 44.22 -3.87 2.23
C GLU A 24 43.29 -4.03 1.02
N HIS A 25 43.83 -3.88 -0.17
CA HIS A 25 43.12 -4.01 -1.44
C HIS A 25 43.75 -5.15 -2.23
N TYR A 26 43.04 -6.27 -2.31
CA TYR A 26 43.53 -7.49 -2.95
C TYR A 26 43.14 -7.51 -4.42
N LEU A 27 44.15 -7.57 -5.28
CA LEU A 27 43.98 -7.78 -6.71
C LEU A 27 43.97 -9.28 -7.00
N ARG A 28 42.96 -9.68 -7.76
CA ARG A 28 42.69 -11.06 -8.15
C ARG A 28 43.03 -11.21 -9.64
N PRO A 29 43.68 -12.30 -10.06
CA PRO A 29 43.90 -12.58 -11.48
C PRO A 29 42.61 -13.02 -12.19
N SER A 30 41.67 -13.61 -11.44
CA SER A 30 40.36 -14.01 -11.91
C SER A 30 39.25 -13.25 -11.18
N VAL A 31 38.46 -12.54 -11.97
CA VAL A 31 37.20 -11.91 -11.57
C VAL A 31 36.17 -12.33 -12.62
N PRO A 32 34.97 -12.79 -12.22
CA PRO A 32 33.93 -13.19 -13.16
C PRO A 32 33.65 -12.08 -14.16
N CYS A 33 33.89 -12.33 -15.44
CA CYS A 33 33.55 -11.38 -16.50
C CYS A 33 32.05 -11.42 -16.79
N ASN A 34 31.40 -12.56 -16.58
CA ASN A 34 29.99 -12.79 -16.93
C ASN A 34 29.67 -12.61 -18.42
N SER A 35 30.65 -12.78 -19.31
CA SER A 35 30.44 -12.86 -20.75
C SER A 35 30.43 -14.33 -21.22
N PRO A 36 29.51 -14.73 -22.11
CA PRO A 36 29.54 -16.04 -22.77
C PRO A 36 30.77 -16.21 -23.70
N LEU A 37 31.44 -15.11 -24.08
CA LEU A 37 32.63 -15.12 -24.93
C LEU A 37 33.94 -15.27 -24.14
N CYS A 38 33.85 -15.58 -22.85
CA CYS A 38 35.01 -15.80 -21.99
C CYS A 38 35.88 -16.95 -22.53
N PRO A 39 37.18 -16.73 -22.81
CA PRO A 39 38.06 -17.78 -23.33
C PRO A 39 38.43 -18.84 -22.28
N GLN A 40 38.23 -18.53 -20.99
CA GLN A 40 38.54 -19.43 -19.88
C GLN A 40 37.41 -19.39 -18.82
N PRO A 41 36.22 -19.95 -19.12
CA PRO A 41 35.07 -19.88 -18.23
C PRO A 41 35.31 -20.58 -16.89
N ALA A 42 36.11 -21.66 -16.88
CA ALA A 42 36.46 -22.41 -15.67
C ALA A 42 37.35 -21.62 -14.69
N THR A 43 38.17 -20.68 -15.15
CA THR A 43 39.04 -19.86 -14.29
C THR A 43 38.36 -18.56 -13.83
N CYS A 44 37.37 -18.06 -14.59
CA CYS A 44 36.60 -16.87 -14.23
C CYS A 44 35.52 -17.13 -13.17
N HIS A 45 35.13 -18.39 -12.90
CA HIS A 45 34.11 -18.76 -11.90
C HIS A 45 32.81 -17.94 -12.05
N ASN A 46 32.21 -18.02 -13.24
CA ASN A 46 30.95 -17.33 -13.53
C ASN A 46 29.76 -18.07 -12.88
N ASP A 47 29.49 -17.80 -11.61
CA ASP A 47 28.34 -18.34 -10.87
C ASP A 47 27.10 -17.42 -10.94
N GLY A 48 27.20 -16.32 -11.72
CA GLY A 48 26.20 -15.27 -11.83
C GLY A 48 25.50 -15.23 -13.19
N LYS A 49 24.64 -14.22 -13.35
CA LYS A 49 23.96 -13.89 -14.61
C LYS A 49 24.99 -13.64 -15.72
N LEU A 50 24.84 -14.30 -16.87
CA LEU A 50 25.63 -14.06 -18.07
C LEU A 50 24.95 -13.02 -18.97
N LEU A 51 25.75 -12.24 -19.69
CA LEU A 51 25.27 -11.37 -20.77
C LEU A 51 24.75 -12.20 -21.95
N SER A 52 23.80 -11.64 -22.70
CA SER A 52 23.38 -12.22 -23.97
C SER A 52 24.53 -12.31 -24.96
N SER A 53 24.58 -13.40 -25.73
CA SER A 53 25.45 -13.54 -26.90
C SER A 53 24.84 -12.91 -28.16
N ASP A 54 23.55 -12.56 -28.12
CA ASP A 54 22.77 -11.99 -29.22
C ASP A 54 22.77 -10.46 -29.17
N VAL A 55 23.95 -9.87 -29.01
CA VAL A 55 24.16 -8.42 -29.04
C VAL A 55 25.31 -8.08 -29.99
N THR A 56 25.24 -6.92 -30.62
CA THR A 56 26.27 -6.48 -31.58
C THR A 56 27.50 -5.89 -30.91
N HIS A 57 27.36 -5.43 -29.66
CA HIS A 57 28.40 -4.81 -28.86
C HIS A 57 28.04 -4.91 -27.37
N TYR A 58 29.02 -4.69 -26.49
CA TYR A 58 28.74 -4.40 -25.08
C TYR A 58 28.86 -2.91 -24.80
N MET A 59 27.95 -2.41 -23.96
CA MET A 59 27.88 -1.01 -23.56
C MET A 59 28.47 -0.85 -22.15
N VAL A 60 29.43 0.06 -21.99
CA VAL A 60 30.07 0.36 -20.70
C VAL A 60 29.75 1.80 -20.31
N PRO A 61 28.82 2.04 -19.38
CA PRO A 61 28.49 3.39 -18.96
C PRO A 61 29.53 3.94 -17.98
N ASP A 62 29.99 5.16 -18.25
CA ASP A 62 30.83 5.90 -17.31
C ASP A 62 30.04 6.29 -16.04
N TRP A 63 30.75 6.62 -14.96
CA TRP A 63 30.14 6.88 -13.66
C TRP A 63 29.09 8.01 -13.70
N LYS A 64 29.32 9.05 -14.51
CA LYS A 64 28.39 10.17 -14.68
C LYS A 64 27.16 9.78 -15.49
N VAL A 65 27.32 8.89 -16.48
CA VAL A 65 26.18 8.35 -17.25
C VAL A 65 25.29 7.48 -16.39
N VAL A 66 25.86 6.57 -15.59
CA VAL A 66 25.07 5.77 -14.64
C VAL A 66 24.34 6.67 -13.63
N GLN A 67 24.93 7.80 -13.26
CA GLN A 67 24.34 8.72 -12.32
C GLN A 67 23.17 9.52 -12.89
N ASP A 68 23.31 10.03 -14.12
CA ASP A 68 22.38 11.00 -14.70
C ASP A 68 21.35 10.36 -15.64
N TYR A 69 21.65 9.21 -16.24
CA TYR A 69 20.80 8.53 -17.21
C TYR A 69 20.39 7.11 -16.79
N LEU A 70 20.45 6.77 -15.50
CA LEU A 70 20.06 5.45 -15.00
C LEU A 70 18.69 5.00 -15.52
N GLU A 71 17.79 5.96 -15.71
CA GLU A 71 16.40 5.82 -16.11
C GLU A 71 16.28 5.36 -17.57
N ILE A 72 17.19 5.82 -18.42
CA ILE A 72 17.31 5.34 -19.80
C ILE A 72 17.99 3.96 -19.80
N LEU A 73 18.96 3.73 -18.91
CA LEU A 73 19.60 2.42 -18.75
C LEU A 73 18.67 1.33 -18.19
N GLU A 74 17.46 1.69 -17.76
CA GLU A 74 16.42 0.75 -17.32
C GLU A 74 15.55 0.21 -18.47
N PHE A 75 15.66 0.75 -19.67
CA PHE A 75 14.92 0.26 -20.84
C PHE A 75 15.38 -1.17 -21.18
N PRO A 76 14.50 -2.19 -21.14
CA PRO A 76 14.86 -3.58 -21.44
C PRO A 76 15.42 -3.79 -22.84
N GLU A 77 15.16 -2.87 -23.76
CA GLU A 77 15.69 -2.83 -25.12
C GLU A 77 17.22 -2.65 -25.12
N LEU A 78 17.77 -1.91 -24.16
CA LEU A 78 19.21 -1.73 -24.01
C LEU A 78 19.85 -2.97 -23.38
N LYS A 79 20.34 -3.86 -24.24
CA LYS A 79 21.00 -5.13 -23.87
C LYS A 79 22.52 -5.01 -23.83
N GLY A 80 23.19 -5.97 -23.20
CA GLY A 80 24.65 -6.04 -23.18
C GLY A 80 25.36 -5.01 -22.28
N ILE A 81 24.73 -4.54 -21.20
CA ILE A 81 25.30 -3.46 -20.37
C ILE A 81 26.27 -4.02 -19.31
N VAL A 82 27.50 -3.50 -19.27
CA VAL A 82 28.53 -3.86 -18.29
C VAL A 82 28.75 -2.71 -17.32
N PHE A 83 28.09 -2.76 -16.16
CA PHE A 83 28.32 -1.79 -15.10
C PHE A 83 29.65 -2.07 -14.40
N MET A 84 30.56 -1.11 -14.44
CA MET A 84 31.82 -1.19 -13.70
C MET A 84 31.58 -0.93 -12.20
N GLN A 85 32.31 -1.65 -11.35
CA GLN A 85 32.27 -1.43 -9.90
C GLN A 85 32.64 0.02 -9.53
N THR A 86 33.59 0.63 -10.24
CA THR A 86 33.95 2.05 -10.07
C THR A 86 32.74 2.98 -10.26
N ALA A 87 31.95 2.76 -11.32
CA ALA A 87 30.73 3.54 -11.60
C ALA A 87 29.66 3.32 -10.53
N CYS A 88 29.40 2.07 -10.16
CA CYS A 88 28.41 1.73 -9.13
C CYS A 88 28.75 2.36 -7.76
N GLN A 89 30.02 2.35 -7.38
CA GLN A 89 30.48 2.98 -6.13
C GLN A 89 30.38 4.51 -6.20
N ALA A 90 30.57 5.12 -7.37
CA ALA A 90 30.39 6.55 -7.56
C ALA A 90 28.94 6.96 -7.25
N VAL A 91 27.96 6.24 -7.82
CA VAL A 91 26.53 6.46 -7.57
C VAL A 91 26.20 6.33 -6.09
N GLN A 92 26.73 5.32 -5.41
CA GLN A 92 26.51 5.14 -3.97
C GLN A 92 27.00 6.34 -3.14
N ARG A 93 28.14 6.92 -3.51
CA ARG A 93 28.72 8.07 -2.80
C ARG A 93 28.01 9.39 -3.12
N GLN A 94 27.61 9.60 -4.37
CA GLN A 94 27.06 10.89 -4.82
C GLN A 94 25.53 10.98 -4.70
N ARG A 95 24.79 9.93 -5.07
CA ARG A 95 23.31 9.89 -5.03
C ARG A 95 22.75 9.13 -3.82
N GLY A 96 23.62 8.49 -3.03
CA GLY A 96 23.26 7.80 -1.80
C GLY A 96 22.71 6.39 -2.01
N ARG A 97 22.21 5.80 -0.92
CA ARG A 97 21.87 4.36 -0.84
C ARG A 97 20.64 3.98 -1.66
N ARG A 98 19.65 4.87 -1.83
CA ARG A 98 18.42 4.59 -2.58
C ARG A 98 18.71 4.33 -4.06
N GLN A 99 19.47 5.21 -4.71
CA GLN A 99 19.80 5.07 -6.13
C GLN A 99 20.76 3.89 -6.36
N TYR A 100 21.68 3.66 -5.43
CA TYR A 100 22.52 2.47 -5.45
C TYR A 100 21.70 1.18 -5.31
N ASN A 101 20.69 1.15 -4.43
CA ASN A 101 19.79 0.00 -4.32
C ASN A 101 18.96 -0.20 -5.59
N LYS A 102 18.52 0.89 -6.24
CA LYS A 102 17.85 0.85 -7.55
C LYS A 102 18.74 0.18 -8.60
N LEU A 103 19.99 0.62 -8.74
CA LEU A 103 21.00 0.00 -9.61
C LEU A 103 21.30 -1.46 -9.22
N ARG A 104 21.35 -1.80 -7.93
CA ARG A 104 21.54 -3.18 -7.48
C ARG A 104 20.35 -4.08 -7.79
N ASN A 105 19.14 -3.54 -7.73
CA ASN A 105 17.93 -4.27 -8.09
C ASN A 105 17.90 -4.51 -9.60
N LEU A 106 18.27 -3.51 -10.41
CA LEU A 106 18.47 -3.65 -11.86
C LEU A 106 19.44 -4.80 -12.18
N LEU A 107 20.61 -4.83 -11.52
CA LEU A 107 21.63 -5.88 -11.69
C LEU A 107 21.17 -7.29 -11.26
N LYS A 108 20.20 -7.38 -10.34
CA LYS A 108 19.63 -8.65 -9.87
C LYS A 108 18.43 -9.09 -10.71
N ASP A 109 17.79 -8.16 -11.40
CA ASP A 109 16.61 -8.44 -12.20
C ASP A 109 17.03 -9.29 -13.40
N ALA A 110 16.48 -10.50 -13.49
CA ALA A 110 16.81 -11.41 -14.57
C ALA A 110 16.33 -10.88 -15.93
N ARG A 111 15.36 -9.94 -15.97
CA ARG A 111 14.82 -9.34 -17.20
C ARG A 111 15.77 -8.37 -17.92
N HIS A 112 16.69 -7.72 -17.20
CA HIS A 112 17.57 -6.68 -17.77
C HIS A 112 18.95 -7.23 -18.12
N ASP A 113 19.31 -7.31 -19.40
CA ASP A 113 20.60 -7.88 -19.83
C ASP A 113 21.80 -7.00 -19.47
N CYS A 114 22.19 -7.05 -18.19
CA CYS A 114 23.28 -6.28 -17.62
C CYS A 114 24.02 -7.07 -16.53
N VAL A 115 25.29 -6.73 -16.32
CA VAL A 115 26.15 -7.38 -15.33
C VAL A 115 27.00 -6.36 -14.57
N LEU A 116 27.48 -6.76 -13.39
CA LEU A 116 28.46 -5.99 -12.61
C LEU A 116 29.84 -6.60 -12.80
N PHE A 117 30.79 -5.79 -13.29
CA PHE A 117 32.19 -6.19 -13.38
C PHE A 117 33.03 -5.50 -12.30
N ALA A 118 33.70 -6.29 -11.46
CA ALA A 118 34.51 -5.80 -10.34
C ALA A 118 35.91 -5.36 -10.79
N ASN A 119 35.95 -4.33 -11.64
CA ASN A 119 37.16 -3.83 -12.28
C ASN A 119 38.24 -3.38 -11.31
N GLU A 120 37.90 -2.85 -10.12
CA GLU A 120 38.91 -2.49 -9.12
C GLU A 120 39.62 -3.71 -8.50
N PHE A 121 39.01 -4.90 -8.52
CA PHE A 121 39.62 -6.11 -7.99
C PHE A 121 40.31 -6.95 -9.06
N GLN A 122 40.05 -6.70 -10.34
CA GLN A 122 40.73 -7.41 -11.43
C GLN A 122 42.14 -6.86 -11.62
N GLN A 123 43.13 -7.73 -11.50
CA GLN A 123 44.56 -7.37 -11.48
C GLN A 123 44.99 -6.63 -12.76
N SER A 124 44.48 -7.04 -13.92
CA SER A 124 44.79 -6.41 -15.21
C SER A 124 44.03 -5.10 -15.46
N CYS A 125 42.92 -4.85 -14.73
CA CYS A 125 42.11 -3.64 -14.91
C CYS A 125 42.44 -2.56 -13.88
N TYR A 126 43.01 -2.91 -12.73
CA TYR A 126 43.21 -1.98 -11.63
C TYR A 126 44.24 -0.90 -11.95
N LEU A 127 43.80 0.37 -11.88
CA LEU A 127 44.65 1.54 -11.98
C LEU A 127 44.61 2.35 -10.68
N PRO A 128 45.76 2.61 -10.02
CA PRO A 128 45.80 3.52 -8.89
C PRO A 128 45.58 4.97 -9.35
N ARG A 129 44.99 5.78 -8.45
CA ARG A 129 44.85 7.22 -8.67
C ARG A 129 46.22 7.90 -8.68
N GLU A 130 46.45 8.71 -9.69
CA GLU A 130 47.71 9.43 -9.87
C GLU A 130 47.78 10.65 -8.95
N ARG A 131 49.01 11.10 -8.65
CA ARG A 131 49.22 12.24 -7.76
C ARG A 131 48.74 13.52 -8.44
N GLY A 132 47.76 14.18 -7.85
CA GLY A 132 47.17 15.42 -8.39
C GLY A 132 45.97 15.18 -9.33
N GLU A 133 45.68 13.94 -9.69
CA GLU A 133 44.49 13.57 -10.47
C GLU A 133 43.22 13.78 -9.63
N SER A 134 42.13 14.29 -10.22
CA SER A 134 40.84 14.39 -9.53
C SER A 134 40.20 13.01 -9.35
N MET A 135 39.22 12.88 -8.45
CA MET A 135 38.51 11.61 -8.28
C MET A 135 37.74 11.23 -9.55
N GLU A 136 37.14 12.22 -10.20
CA GLU A 136 36.31 12.07 -11.40
C GLU A 136 37.13 11.60 -12.60
N LYS A 137 38.29 12.24 -12.86
CA LYS A 137 39.22 11.82 -13.92
C LYS A 137 39.72 10.39 -13.71
N TRP A 138 40.08 10.04 -12.47
CA TRP A 138 40.47 8.68 -12.14
C TRP A 138 39.36 7.66 -12.40
N GLN A 139 38.10 8.00 -12.08
CA GLN A 139 36.96 7.10 -12.30
C GLN A 139 36.78 6.79 -13.79
N SER A 140 36.73 7.82 -14.63
CA SER A 140 36.56 7.66 -16.09
C SER A 140 37.73 6.90 -16.71
N ARG A 141 38.99 7.23 -16.34
CA ARG A 141 40.18 6.49 -16.79
C ARG A 141 40.19 5.03 -16.36
N SER A 142 39.79 4.76 -15.12
CA SER A 142 39.68 3.38 -14.59
C SER A 142 38.60 2.56 -15.31
N ILE A 143 37.52 3.20 -15.75
CA ILE A 143 36.43 2.56 -16.51
C ILE A 143 36.89 2.27 -17.94
N TYR A 144 37.56 3.21 -18.60
CA TYR A 144 38.13 3.00 -19.93
C TYR A 144 39.12 1.81 -19.96
N ASN A 145 40.06 1.77 -19.02
CA ASN A 145 41.04 0.68 -18.94
C ASN A 145 40.35 -0.69 -18.75
N ALA A 146 39.26 -0.73 -18.01
CA ALA A 146 38.47 -1.94 -17.85
C ALA A 146 37.71 -2.32 -19.14
N ALA A 147 37.19 -1.34 -19.88
CA ALA A 147 36.55 -1.55 -21.18
C ALA A 147 37.53 -2.13 -22.21
N ALA A 148 38.74 -1.57 -22.30
CA ALA A 148 39.82 -2.10 -23.14
C ALA A 148 40.21 -3.53 -22.75
N TRP A 149 40.34 -3.80 -21.46
CA TRP A 149 40.57 -5.17 -20.99
C TRP A 149 39.44 -6.11 -21.42
N TYR A 150 38.18 -5.69 -21.32
CA TYR A 150 37.03 -6.51 -21.64
C TYR A 150 36.98 -6.89 -23.14
N TYR A 151 37.34 -5.95 -24.01
CA TYR A 151 37.49 -6.18 -25.45
C TYR A 151 38.54 -7.26 -25.75
N HIS A 152 39.74 -7.10 -25.19
CA HIS A 152 40.82 -8.08 -25.35
C HIS A 152 40.47 -9.44 -24.72
N HIS A 153 39.81 -9.44 -23.57
CA HIS A 153 39.36 -10.64 -22.88
C HIS A 153 38.38 -11.44 -23.73
N CYS A 154 37.46 -10.77 -24.44
CA CYS A 154 36.53 -11.41 -25.39
C CYS A 154 37.19 -11.78 -26.74
N GLN A 155 38.52 -11.89 -26.78
CA GLN A 155 39.31 -12.24 -27.96
C GLN A 155 39.02 -11.35 -29.18
N HIS A 156 38.75 -10.06 -28.96
CA HIS A 156 38.44 -9.09 -30.01
C HIS A 156 37.14 -9.37 -30.77
N ARG A 157 36.31 -10.29 -30.30
CA ARG A 157 35.07 -10.73 -30.98
C ARG A 157 33.86 -9.85 -30.68
N MET A 158 33.90 -9.09 -29.60
CA MET A 158 32.79 -8.25 -29.15
C MET A 158 33.27 -6.81 -29.00
N PRO A 159 32.86 -5.89 -29.90
CA PRO A 159 33.14 -4.48 -29.77
C PRO A 159 32.62 -3.93 -28.44
N ILE A 160 33.34 -2.97 -27.86
CA ILE A 160 32.95 -2.29 -26.63
C ILE A 160 32.64 -0.82 -26.93
N VAL A 161 31.50 -0.34 -26.47
CA VAL A 161 31.12 1.07 -26.59
C VAL A 161 31.04 1.66 -25.19
N MET A 162 32.05 2.44 -24.82
CA MET A 162 32.04 3.23 -23.60
C MET A 162 31.29 4.54 -23.85
N VAL A 163 30.31 4.83 -22.99
CA VAL A 163 29.56 6.10 -23.07
C VAL A 163 29.95 7.01 -21.91
N THR A 164 30.25 8.27 -22.21
CA THR A 164 30.63 9.28 -21.21
C THR A 164 30.18 10.68 -21.59
N GLU A 165 30.04 11.55 -20.61
CA GLU A 165 29.75 12.99 -20.79
C GLU A 165 31.01 13.84 -20.61
N ASP A 166 32.18 13.21 -20.48
CA ASP A 166 33.48 13.88 -20.39
C ASP A 166 34.07 14.05 -21.80
N GLU A 167 34.03 15.28 -22.32
CA GLU A 167 34.56 15.61 -23.65
C GLU A 167 36.07 15.36 -23.75
N GLU A 168 36.83 15.56 -22.67
CA GLU A 168 38.28 15.27 -22.66
C GLU A 168 38.51 13.77 -22.83
N ALA A 169 37.72 12.95 -22.14
CA ALA A 169 37.79 11.49 -22.25
C ALA A 169 37.41 11.00 -23.67
N ILE A 170 36.40 11.60 -24.30
CA ILE A 170 36.01 11.26 -25.68
C ILE A 170 37.17 11.56 -26.65
N GLN A 171 37.78 12.74 -26.54
CA GLN A 171 38.89 13.15 -27.41
C GLN A 171 40.13 12.29 -27.20
N GLN A 172 40.44 11.96 -25.95
CA GLN A 172 41.63 11.17 -25.61
C GLN A 172 41.47 9.70 -26.03
N TYR A 173 40.35 9.08 -25.65
CA TYR A 173 40.18 7.62 -25.72
C TYR A 173 39.42 7.13 -26.95
N GLY A 174 38.76 8.02 -27.69
CA GLY A 174 37.88 7.67 -28.81
C GLY A 174 38.52 6.86 -29.94
N SER A 175 39.86 6.93 -30.07
CA SER A 175 40.63 6.19 -31.07
C SER A 175 41.86 5.46 -30.50
N GLU A 176 41.98 5.37 -29.17
CA GLU A 176 43.19 4.83 -28.52
C GLU A 176 43.28 3.29 -28.61
N THR A 177 42.16 2.58 -28.53
CA THR A 177 42.10 1.11 -28.66
C THR A 177 41.16 0.72 -29.79
N GLU A 178 41.66 0.02 -30.81
CA GLU A 178 40.84 -0.49 -31.91
C GLU A 178 39.75 -1.44 -31.37
N GLY A 179 38.49 -1.22 -31.75
CA GLY A 179 37.34 -1.99 -31.26
C GLY A 179 36.74 -1.53 -29.92
N VAL A 180 37.31 -0.49 -29.30
CA VAL A 180 36.71 0.22 -28.16
C VAL A 180 36.36 1.64 -28.57
N PHE A 181 35.06 1.94 -28.64
CA PHE A 181 34.56 3.25 -29.04
C PHE A 181 34.18 4.05 -27.80
N VAL A 182 34.61 5.31 -27.73
CA VAL A 182 34.22 6.24 -26.65
C VAL A 182 33.42 7.38 -27.25
N ILE A 183 32.13 7.47 -26.89
CA ILE A 183 31.19 8.44 -27.45
C ILE A 183 30.29 9.03 -26.36
N SER A 184 29.60 10.13 -26.68
CA SER A 184 28.58 10.69 -25.79
C SER A 184 27.38 9.76 -25.68
N PHE A 185 26.63 9.86 -24.57
CA PHE A 185 25.46 9.01 -24.39
C PHE A 185 24.36 9.31 -25.43
N LYS A 186 24.21 10.58 -25.82
CA LYS A 186 23.32 10.98 -26.91
C LYS A 186 23.71 10.32 -28.24
N ASN A 187 24.98 10.43 -28.64
CA ASN A 187 25.44 9.82 -29.90
C ASN A 187 25.28 8.30 -29.88
N TYR A 188 25.38 7.66 -28.72
CA TYR A 188 25.11 6.23 -28.57
C TYR A 188 23.66 5.88 -28.91
N LEU A 189 22.70 6.63 -28.37
CA LEU A 189 21.28 6.43 -28.69
C LEU A 189 21.00 6.69 -30.18
N ASP A 190 21.51 7.80 -30.72
CA ASP A 190 21.30 8.18 -32.12
C ASP A 190 21.85 7.12 -33.10
N ASN A 191 23.01 6.53 -32.78
CA ASN A 191 23.69 5.60 -33.68
C ASN A 191 23.19 4.15 -33.58
N PHE A 192 22.92 3.66 -32.36
CA PHE A 192 22.61 2.25 -32.12
C PHE A 192 21.14 1.99 -31.89
N TRP A 193 20.37 3.01 -31.50
CA TRP A 193 18.97 2.87 -31.09
C TRP A 193 18.03 3.93 -31.69
N PRO A 194 18.18 4.37 -32.96
CA PRO A 194 17.44 5.51 -33.52
C PRO A 194 15.91 5.37 -33.45
N ASP A 195 15.41 4.12 -33.44
CA ASP A 195 13.98 3.83 -33.36
C ASP A 195 13.40 3.89 -31.93
N LEU A 196 14.25 3.95 -30.90
CA LEU A 196 13.84 4.00 -29.49
C LEU A 196 13.46 5.43 -29.09
N LYS A 197 12.36 5.94 -29.66
CA LYS A 197 11.90 7.33 -29.50
C LYS A 197 11.74 7.77 -28.04
N ALA A 198 11.19 6.90 -27.19
CA ALA A 198 11.00 7.20 -25.77
C ALA A 198 12.33 7.50 -25.03
N ALA A 199 13.40 6.78 -25.36
CA ALA A 199 14.72 7.03 -24.80
C ALA A 199 15.31 8.36 -25.29
N HIS A 200 15.09 8.71 -26.57
CA HIS A 200 15.54 9.99 -27.13
C HIS A 200 14.83 11.18 -26.50
N GLU A 201 13.50 11.11 -26.39
CA GLU A 201 12.70 12.17 -25.75
C GLU A 201 13.13 12.40 -24.30
N LEU A 202 13.35 11.32 -23.54
CA LEU A 202 13.84 11.39 -22.16
C LEU A 202 15.26 11.96 -22.09
N CYS A 203 16.17 11.54 -22.98
CA CYS A 203 17.54 12.04 -23.04
C CYS A 203 17.59 13.56 -23.28
N GLU A 204 16.82 14.05 -24.26
CA GLU A 204 16.73 15.48 -24.55
C GLU A 204 16.14 16.26 -23.38
N SER A 205 15.13 15.72 -22.70
CA SER A 205 14.55 16.37 -21.53
C SER A 205 15.55 16.49 -20.37
N ILE A 206 16.32 15.44 -20.10
CA ILE A 206 17.38 15.46 -19.07
C ILE A 206 18.47 16.46 -19.44
N LEU A 207 18.94 16.45 -20.69
CA LEU A 207 19.96 17.39 -21.17
C LEU A 207 19.49 18.84 -21.07
N GLN A 208 18.23 19.13 -21.39
CA GLN A 208 17.65 20.46 -21.28
C GLN A 208 17.57 20.93 -19.82
N SER A 209 17.05 20.09 -18.91
CA SER A 209 17.00 20.37 -17.45
C SER A 209 18.40 20.70 -16.90
N ARG A 210 19.43 19.96 -17.32
CA ARG A 210 20.82 20.18 -16.88
C ARG A 210 21.39 21.53 -17.33
N ARG A 211 21.28 21.86 -18.63
CA ARG A 211 21.78 23.15 -19.17
C ARG A 211 21.20 24.34 -18.43
N GLU A 212 19.93 24.26 -18.08
CA GLU A 212 19.25 25.36 -17.40
C GLU A 212 19.62 25.50 -15.92
N ARG A 213 19.86 24.38 -15.24
CA ARG A 213 20.40 24.41 -13.87
C ARG A 213 21.76 25.12 -13.80
N GLU A 214 22.63 24.85 -14.77
CA GLU A 214 23.96 25.47 -14.84
C GLU A 214 23.84 26.99 -15.00
N ASN A 215 22.92 27.46 -15.86
CA ASN A 215 22.65 28.89 -16.05
C ASN A 215 22.06 29.56 -14.79
N GLU A 216 21.09 28.94 -14.10
CA GLU A 216 20.46 29.51 -12.88
C GLU A 216 21.46 29.68 -11.72
N SER A 217 22.44 28.77 -11.63
CA SER A 217 23.47 28.83 -10.59
C SER A 217 24.38 30.06 -10.73
N GLN A 218 24.47 30.65 -11.93
CA GLN A 218 25.33 31.80 -12.22
C GLN A 218 24.59 33.15 -12.07
N GLU A 219 23.26 33.18 -12.19
CA GLU A 219 22.47 34.43 -12.25
C GLU A 219 21.79 34.84 -10.93
N SER A 220 21.62 33.94 -9.95
CA SER A 220 20.80 34.23 -8.76
C SER A 220 21.56 34.88 -7.58
N HIS A 221 21.18 36.11 -7.23
CA HIS A 221 21.62 36.83 -6.02
C HIS A 221 20.53 36.84 -4.95
N GLY A 222 20.49 35.80 -4.09
CA GLY A 222 19.63 35.73 -2.90
C GLY A 222 19.12 34.30 -2.63
N LYS A 223 19.16 33.84 -1.36
CA LYS A 223 18.65 32.51 -0.97
C LYS A 223 17.20 32.61 -0.49
N GLU A 224 16.29 31.87 -1.11
CA GLU A 224 14.88 31.79 -0.71
C GLU A 224 14.70 30.90 0.54
N TYR A 225 15.54 29.86 0.64
CA TYR A 225 15.50 28.88 1.72
C TYR A 225 16.87 28.74 2.41
N PRO A 226 16.91 28.41 3.71
CA PRO A 226 18.16 28.14 4.41
C PRO A 226 18.84 26.86 3.89
N GLU A 227 20.18 26.82 3.90
CA GLU A 227 20.91 25.61 3.55
C GLU A 227 20.60 24.47 4.53
N HIS A 228 20.61 23.24 4.02
CA HIS A 228 20.48 22.07 4.88
C HIS A 228 21.77 21.88 5.68
N VAL A 229 21.62 21.54 6.95
CA VAL A 229 22.74 21.26 7.84
C VAL A 229 23.47 19.99 7.36
N PRO A 230 24.82 19.94 7.41
CA PRO A 230 25.57 18.74 7.04
C PRO A 230 25.13 17.49 7.79
N LEU A 231 25.16 16.34 7.13
CA LEU A 231 24.64 15.08 7.67
C LEU A 231 25.27 14.71 9.02
N GLU A 232 26.58 14.95 9.18
CA GLU A 232 27.29 14.64 10.42
C GLU A 232 26.76 15.45 11.62
N VAL A 233 26.36 16.70 11.37
CA VAL A 233 25.80 17.60 12.38
C VAL A 233 24.35 17.23 12.68
N LEU A 234 23.58 16.81 11.67
CA LEU A 234 22.23 16.29 11.86
C LEU A 234 22.24 15.06 12.76
N GLU A 235 23.10 14.09 12.46
CA GLU A 235 23.21 12.84 13.23
C GLU A 235 23.72 13.09 14.67
N ALA A 236 24.66 14.01 14.88
CA ALA A 236 25.08 14.43 16.22
C ALA A 236 23.96 15.16 16.99
N GLY A 237 23.18 15.98 16.30
CA GLY A 237 22.02 16.69 16.87
C GLY A 237 20.88 15.73 17.26
N ILE A 238 20.64 14.68 16.47
CA ILE A 238 19.66 13.64 16.81
C ILE A 238 20.12 12.86 18.05
N LYS A 239 21.39 12.44 18.10
CA LYS A 239 21.95 11.69 19.26
C LYS A 239 21.95 12.49 20.56
N SER A 240 22.12 13.81 20.47
CA SER A 240 22.08 14.71 21.63
C SER A 240 20.66 15.13 22.03
N GLY A 241 19.63 14.71 21.28
CA GLY A 241 18.23 15.11 21.51
C GLY A 241 17.89 16.54 21.07
N ARG A 242 18.85 17.29 20.51
CA ARG A 242 18.60 18.64 19.97
C ARG A 242 17.66 18.62 18.77
N TYR A 243 17.79 17.60 17.92
CA TYR A 243 16.97 17.44 16.73
C TYR A 243 16.10 16.21 16.80
N ILE A 244 14.96 16.30 16.13
CA ILE A 244 13.95 15.25 16.08
C ILE A 244 13.87 14.72 14.65
N GLN A 245 13.90 13.41 14.48
CA GLN A 245 13.71 12.76 13.18
C GLN A 245 12.28 12.26 13.01
N GLY A 246 11.73 12.35 11.80
CA GLY A 246 10.41 11.81 11.50
C GLY A 246 10.03 11.90 10.03
N THR A 247 8.86 11.38 9.68
CA THR A 247 8.32 11.46 8.33
C THR A 247 7.41 12.67 8.19
N LEU A 248 7.65 13.49 7.17
CA LEU A 248 6.83 14.66 6.86
C LEU A 248 5.51 14.25 6.19
N ASN A 249 4.39 14.70 6.75
CA ASN A 249 3.05 14.53 6.24
C ASN A 249 2.41 15.91 5.97
N VAL A 250 2.41 16.32 4.70
CA VAL A 250 1.77 17.57 4.25
C VAL A 250 0.24 17.43 4.26
N ASN A 251 -0.46 18.43 4.82
CA ASN A 251 -1.92 18.47 4.84
C ASN A 251 -2.47 18.67 3.42
N LYS A 252 -3.33 17.76 2.93
CA LYS A 252 -3.91 17.82 1.57
C LYS A 252 -4.75 19.07 1.33
N HIS A 253 -5.48 19.55 2.34
CA HIS A 253 -6.37 20.71 2.21
C HIS A 253 -5.68 22.05 2.44
N ARG A 254 -4.48 22.04 3.04
CA ARG A 254 -3.71 23.25 3.38
C ARG A 254 -2.23 23.07 3.06
N ALA A 255 -1.93 22.57 1.87
CA ALA A 255 -0.61 22.07 1.51
C ALA A 255 0.49 23.14 1.58
N GLN A 256 0.19 24.42 1.41
CA GLN A 256 1.20 25.49 1.51
C GLN A 256 1.53 25.87 2.97
N MET A 257 0.58 25.69 3.88
CA MET A 257 0.64 26.23 5.24
C MET A 257 0.89 25.17 6.30
N GLU A 258 0.35 23.96 6.16
CA GLU A 258 0.41 22.95 7.22
C GLU A 258 1.07 21.66 6.75
N ALA A 259 2.06 21.20 7.51
CA ALA A 259 2.59 19.85 7.45
C ALA A 259 2.92 19.37 8.87
N PHE A 260 2.96 18.06 9.06
CA PHE A 260 3.22 17.44 10.36
C PHE A 260 4.39 16.48 10.24
N VAL A 261 5.26 16.42 11.24
CA VAL A 261 6.32 15.42 11.30
C VAL A 261 5.95 14.39 12.35
N ARG A 262 5.70 13.16 11.87
CA ARG A 262 5.41 12.01 12.72
C ARG A 262 6.71 11.33 13.11
N LEU A 263 6.91 11.16 14.41
CA LEU A 263 8.13 10.59 14.99
C LEU A 263 8.30 9.13 14.53
N GLN A 264 9.50 8.78 14.05
CA GLN A 264 9.83 7.38 13.77
C GLN A 264 10.50 6.76 14.99
N GLY A 265 9.83 5.77 15.58
CA GLY A 265 10.42 4.71 16.43
C GLY A 265 11.61 5.15 17.28
N ALA A 266 11.35 5.96 18.30
CA ALA A 266 12.25 6.05 19.44
C ALA A 266 11.68 5.21 20.56
N SER A 267 12.31 4.07 20.81
CA SER A 267 12.32 3.34 22.08
C SER A 267 12.96 4.16 23.22
N SER A 268 12.84 5.49 23.17
CA SER A 268 13.39 6.38 24.18
C SER A 268 12.33 6.60 25.24
N LYS A 269 12.59 6.03 26.41
CA LYS A 269 11.85 6.22 27.65
C LYS A 269 11.81 7.69 28.16
N ASP A 270 12.25 8.67 27.36
CA ASP A 270 12.59 10.03 27.82
C ASP A 270 12.15 11.19 26.89
N SER A 271 11.16 11.01 26.00
CA SER A 271 10.56 12.18 25.32
C SER A 271 9.08 12.31 25.62
N ASP A 272 8.72 13.30 26.43
CA ASP A 272 7.35 13.78 26.73
C ASP A 272 6.54 14.21 25.49
N LEU A 273 7.08 14.07 24.28
CA LEU A 273 6.44 14.40 23.02
C LEU A 273 5.79 13.15 22.42
N ILE A 274 4.59 12.83 22.93
CA ILE A 274 3.72 11.79 22.35
C ILE A 274 3.03 12.28 21.06
N SER A 275 3.02 13.60 20.83
CA SER A 275 2.29 14.26 19.74
C SER A 275 3.14 14.63 18.51
N ASP A 276 2.52 14.66 17.33
CA ASP A 276 3.12 15.17 16.09
C ASP A 276 3.68 16.61 16.23
N VAL A 277 4.72 16.93 15.47
CA VAL A 277 5.28 18.29 15.38
C VAL A 277 4.72 19.03 14.17
N LEU A 278 4.11 20.20 14.38
CA LEU A 278 3.60 21.07 13.32
C LEU A 278 4.74 21.82 12.61
N ILE A 279 4.75 21.79 11.29
CA ILE A 279 5.61 22.57 10.41
C ILE A 279 4.74 23.58 9.66
N HIS A 280 4.79 24.83 10.10
CA HIS A 280 3.90 25.88 9.60
C HIS A 280 4.58 26.73 8.50
N GLY A 281 4.15 26.55 7.27
CA GLY A 281 4.55 27.32 6.08
C GLY A 281 5.71 26.69 5.29
N MET A 282 5.81 27.05 4.01
CA MET A 282 6.82 26.50 3.10
C MET A 282 8.26 26.77 3.53
N LYS A 283 8.56 27.95 4.10
CA LYS A 283 9.92 28.28 4.57
C LYS A 283 10.38 27.37 5.71
N ALA A 284 9.52 27.09 6.68
CA ALA A 284 9.80 26.16 7.76
C ALA A 284 9.90 24.71 7.28
N ARG A 285 9.20 24.36 6.18
CA ARG A 285 9.30 23.06 5.51
C ARG A 285 10.62 22.87 4.77
N ASN A 286 11.28 23.95 4.36
CA ASN A 286 12.66 23.96 3.86
C ASN A 286 12.93 22.90 2.77
N ARG A 287 12.29 23.05 1.62
CA ARG A 287 12.50 22.21 0.42
C ARG A 287 12.24 20.70 0.64
N SER A 288 11.43 20.33 1.64
CA SER A 288 10.98 18.95 1.86
C SER A 288 9.56 18.75 1.33
N ILE A 289 9.28 17.53 0.87
CA ILE A 289 7.99 17.13 0.29
C ILE A 289 7.33 16.00 1.09
N HIS A 290 6.05 15.74 0.80
CA HIS A 290 5.28 14.71 1.46
C HIS A 290 5.97 13.33 1.41
N GLY A 291 6.13 12.71 2.58
CA GLY A 291 6.77 11.41 2.77
C GLY A 291 8.29 11.45 2.98
N ASP A 292 8.95 12.61 2.87
CA ASP A 292 10.38 12.74 3.18
C ASP A 292 10.66 12.38 4.65
N VAL A 293 11.80 11.74 4.90
CA VAL A 293 12.34 11.59 6.26
C VAL A 293 13.20 12.82 6.56
N VAL A 294 12.74 13.64 7.48
CA VAL A 294 13.29 14.97 7.77
C VAL A 294 13.81 15.06 9.19
N VAL A 295 14.69 16.02 9.42
CA VAL A 295 15.21 16.40 10.73
C VAL A 295 14.67 17.78 11.09
N VAL A 296 14.08 17.88 12.28
CA VAL A 296 13.36 19.05 12.76
C VAL A 296 14.03 19.61 14.00
N GLU A 297 14.16 20.94 14.05
CA GLU A 297 14.48 21.69 15.25
C GLU A 297 13.19 22.29 15.81
N LEU A 298 12.90 22.06 17.10
CA LEU A 298 11.73 22.63 17.76
C LEU A 298 11.92 24.14 17.95
N LEU A 299 10.84 24.88 17.73
CA LEU A 299 10.79 26.30 18.04
C LEU A 299 10.52 26.52 19.54
N PRO A 300 10.88 27.68 20.10
CA PRO A 300 10.49 28.07 21.45
C PRO A 300 8.98 27.93 21.67
N LYS A 301 8.54 27.56 22.88
CA LYS A 301 7.12 27.37 23.21
C LYS A 301 6.25 28.59 22.90
N SER A 302 6.81 29.79 22.94
CA SER A 302 6.13 31.04 22.58
C SER A 302 5.76 31.16 21.10
N GLU A 303 6.40 30.38 20.22
CA GLU A 303 6.15 30.35 18.78
C GLU A 303 5.29 29.17 18.34
N TRP A 304 4.81 28.37 19.30
CA TRP A 304 3.94 27.25 19.01
C TRP A 304 2.59 27.71 18.49
N LYS A 305 2.12 27.04 17.43
CA LYS A 305 0.85 27.34 16.76
C LYS A 305 -0.11 26.18 16.93
N GLY A 306 -1.41 26.48 16.87
CA GLY A 306 -2.47 25.46 16.86
C GLY A 306 -2.82 24.99 15.45
N ARG A 307 -3.52 23.85 15.37
CA ARG A 307 -4.14 23.37 14.12
C ARG A 307 -5.29 24.28 13.69
N THR A 308 -5.51 24.40 12.38
CA THR A 308 -6.69 25.11 11.88
C THR A 308 -7.90 24.17 11.78
N ALA A 309 -9.04 24.56 12.39
CA ALA A 309 -10.26 23.73 12.44
C ALA A 309 -11.25 23.97 11.28
N ALA A 310 -10.95 24.91 10.38
CA ALA A 310 -11.82 25.25 9.25
C ALA A 310 -11.60 24.32 8.05
N LEU A 311 -12.70 23.96 7.37
CA LEU A 311 -12.67 23.25 6.09
C LEU A 311 -11.96 24.15 5.07
N GLY A 312 -10.94 23.61 4.40
CA GLY A 312 -10.28 24.29 3.29
C GLY A 312 -10.95 23.90 1.98
N GLU A 313 -11.32 24.88 1.16
CA GLU A 313 -11.57 24.64 -0.25
C GLU A 313 -10.24 24.36 -0.97
N SER A 314 -10.25 23.45 -1.95
CA SER A 314 -9.03 23.01 -2.65
C SER A 314 -8.45 24.06 -3.62
N ASP A 315 -9.01 25.28 -3.67
CA ASP A 315 -8.54 26.38 -4.51
C ASP A 315 -8.47 27.68 -3.68
N GLY A 316 -7.29 28.30 -3.67
CA GLY A 316 -7.13 29.71 -3.31
C GLY A 316 -6.66 30.00 -1.89
N ASP A 317 -5.69 30.92 -1.81
CA ASP A 317 -5.00 31.45 -0.62
C ASP A 317 -5.88 32.42 0.20
N ASP A 318 -7.15 32.09 0.42
CA ASP A 318 -8.06 32.97 1.14
C ASP A 318 -8.13 32.60 2.63
N ARG A 319 -7.32 33.33 3.42
CA ARG A 319 -7.51 33.42 4.86
C ARG A 319 -8.91 33.98 5.14
N ALA A 320 -9.82 33.15 5.64
CA ALA A 320 -11.04 33.65 6.26
C ALA A 320 -10.67 34.56 7.45
N PRO A 321 -11.12 35.83 7.49
CA PRO A 321 -10.85 36.71 8.62
C PRO A 321 -11.65 36.23 9.84
N GLY A 322 -10.94 35.85 10.92
CA GLY A 322 -11.54 35.47 12.21
C GLY A 322 -11.16 34.09 12.77
N GLU A 323 -10.16 33.40 12.22
CA GLU A 323 -9.74 32.08 12.72
C GLU A 323 -9.08 32.19 14.11
N SER A 324 -9.72 31.64 15.15
CA SER A 324 -9.07 31.35 16.43
C SER A 324 -8.29 30.04 16.27
N PRO A 325 -6.95 30.02 16.38
CA PRO A 325 -6.20 28.78 16.33
C PRO A 325 -6.61 27.86 17.49
N SER A 326 -6.59 26.54 17.24
CA SER A 326 -6.64 25.51 18.29
C SER A 326 -5.57 25.74 19.36
N GLU A 327 -5.63 24.99 20.47
CA GLU A 327 -4.56 24.96 21.47
C GLU A 327 -3.17 24.83 20.82
N PRO A 328 -2.17 25.60 21.30
CA PRO A 328 -0.82 25.61 20.74
C PRO A 328 -0.17 24.23 20.88
N MET A 329 0.34 23.68 19.78
CA MET A 329 0.99 22.38 19.72
C MET A 329 2.49 22.51 19.37
N PRO A 330 3.32 21.49 19.67
CA PRO A 330 4.74 21.50 19.35
C PRO A 330 4.97 21.90 17.88
N THR A 331 5.69 23.00 17.67
CA THR A 331 5.95 23.55 16.33
C THR A 331 7.44 23.59 16.07
N GLY A 332 7.86 23.22 14.86
CA GLY A 332 9.27 23.10 14.47
C GLY A 332 9.56 23.59 13.06
N ARG A 333 10.85 23.56 12.70
CA ARG A 333 11.35 23.83 11.35
C ARG A 333 12.28 22.72 10.88
N VAL A 334 12.22 22.39 9.59
CA VAL A 334 13.08 21.39 8.96
C VAL A 334 14.47 21.97 8.72
N VAL A 335 15.49 21.33 9.30
CA VAL A 335 16.90 21.71 9.19
C VAL A 335 17.69 20.83 8.21
N GLY A 336 17.15 19.66 7.85
CA GLY A 336 17.75 18.77 6.87
C GLY A 336 16.83 17.61 6.47
N ILE A 337 17.19 16.94 5.37
CA ILE A 337 16.45 15.80 4.81
C ILE A 337 17.39 14.59 4.83
N LEU A 338 17.03 13.53 5.58
CA LEU A 338 17.81 12.30 5.64
C LEU A 338 17.52 11.39 4.45
N GLN A 339 16.25 11.32 4.04
CA GLN A 339 15.81 10.48 2.94
C GLN A 339 14.70 11.17 2.16
N LYS A 340 14.94 11.39 0.86
CA LYS A 340 13.97 11.91 -0.08
C LYS A 340 13.00 10.81 -0.53
N ASN A 341 11.71 11.14 -0.58
CA ASN A 341 10.62 10.32 -1.09
C ASN A 341 10.23 10.70 -2.53
N TRP A 342 11.18 11.20 -3.31
CA TRP A 342 10.95 11.58 -4.70
C TRP A 342 10.53 10.36 -5.53
N ARG A 343 9.53 10.53 -6.38
CA ARG A 343 8.96 9.50 -7.25
C ARG A 343 8.54 10.13 -8.57
N ASP A 344 7.91 9.33 -9.41
CA ASP A 344 7.20 9.84 -10.58
C ASP A 344 5.95 10.59 -10.11
N TYR A 345 5.79 11.80 -10.63
CA TYR A 345 4.66 12.67 -10.35
C TYR A 345 3.88 12.89 -11.64
N VAL A 346 2.56 12.75 -11.55
CA VAL A 346 1.67 13.14 -12.64
C VAL A 346 1.38 14.63 -12.50
N VAL A 347 1.53 15.36 -13.60
CA VAL A 347 1.34 16.80 -13.68
C VAL A 347 0.48 17.17 -14.87
N THR A 348 -0.03 18.39 -14.83
CA THR A 348 -0.63 19.06 -15.97
C THR A 348 0.10 20.36 -16.27
N PHE A 349 0.16 20.69 -17.55
CA PHE A 349 0.70 21.97 -18.01
C PHE A 349 -0.32 23.10 -17.77
N PRO A 350 0.10 24.34 -17.52
CA PRO A 350 -0.80 25.49 -17.39
C PRO A 350 -1.60 25.72 -18.68
N SER A 351 -2.77 26.36 -18.59
CA SER A 351 -3.61 26.68 -19.76
C SER A 351 -2.99 27.79 -20.63
N ILE A 352 -3.48 28.00 -21.87
CA ILE A 352 -2.90 29.00 -22.79
C ILE A 352 -2.98 30.40 -22.17
N GLU A 353 -4.09 30.70 -21.51
CA GLU A 353 -4.35 31.95 -20.81
C GLU A 353 -3.35 32.16 -19.65
N GLU A 354 -3.03 31.10 -18.91
CA GLU A 354 -2.03 31.12 -17.83
C GLU A 354 -0.61 31.27 -18.38
N VAL A 355 -0.26 30.65 -19.51
CA VAL A 355 1.07 30.76 -20.15
C VAL A 355 1.32 32.18 -20.66
N GLN A 356 0.31 32.83 -21.24
CA GLN A 356 0.42 34.23 -21.70
C GLN A 356 0.72 35.21 -20.56
N SER A 357 0.31 34.88 -19.32
CA SER A 357 0.60 35.67 -18.12
C SER A 357 2.04 35.52 -17.59
N GLN A 358 2.77 34.46 -17.99
CA GLN A 358 4.10 34.10 -17.45
C GLN A 358 5.29 34.71 -18.22
N GLY A 359 5.05 35.54 -19.24
CA GLY A 359 6.10 36.24 -19.99
C GLY A 359 6.80 35.38 -21.06
N LYS A 360 7.47 36.04 -22.01
CA LYS A 360 7.95 35.48 -23.30
C LYS A 360 9.11 34.46 -23.23
N ASN A 361 9.50 33.96 -22.06
CA ASN A 361 10.52 32.90 -21.98
C ASN A 361 9.86 31.51 -22.10
N ALA A 362 9.48 31.17 -23.33
CA ALA A 362 8.74 29.96 -23.73
C ALA A 362 9.44 28.61 -23.41
N GLN A 363 10.54 28.59 -22.65
CA GLN A 363 11.28 27.37 -22.32
C GLN A 363 11.06 26.87 -20.89
N LYS A 364 10.72 27.73 -19.91
CA LYS A 364 10.57 27.34 -18.50
C LYS A 364 9.12 27.42 -18.07
N ILE A 365 8.53 26.28 -17.70
CA ILE A 365 7.10 26.18 -17.41
C ILE A 365 6.90 25.57 -16.04
N LEU A 366 6.03 26.19 -15.24
CA LEU A 366 5.58 25.64 -13.97
C LEU A 366 4.40 24.70 -14.21
N VAL A 367 4.63 23.40 -14.08
CA VAL A 367 3.59 22.38 -14.13
C VAL A 367 3.00 22.14 -12.76
N THR A 368 1.71 21.80 -12.73
CA THR A 368 0.95 21.57 -11.50
C THR A 368 0.81 20.07 -11.25
N PRO A 369 1.35 19.53 -10.14
CA PRO A 369 1.14 18.14 -9.76
C PRO A 369 -0.32 17.81 -9.49
N TRP A 370 -0.71 16.59 -9.83
CA TRP A 370 -2.02 16.04 -9.53
C TRP A 370 -2.28 15.96 -8.02
N ASP A 371 -1.27 15.56 -7.24
CA ASP A 371 -1.31 15.59 -5.78
C ASP A 371 -1.03 17.01 -5.24
N TYR A 372 -2.05 17.65 -4.67
CA TYR A 372 -1.98 18.97 -4.01
C TYR A 372 -0.86 19.13 -2.98
N ARG A 373 -0.38 18.02 -2.40
CA ARG A 373 0.68 18.03 -1.38
C ARG A 373 2.07 18.32 -1.98
N ILE A 374 2.21 18.21 -3.29
CA ILE A 374 3.46 18.42 -4.01
C ILE A 374 3.45 19.84 -4.61
N PRO A 375 4.51 20.64 -4.39
CA PRO A 375 4.60 21.99 -4.97
C PRO A 375 4.71 21.93 -6.49
N LYS A 376 4.35 23.03 -7.17
CA LYS A 376 4.57 23.17 -8.63
C LYS A 376 6.02 22.87 -8.99
N ILE A 377 6.22 22.17 -10.10
CA ILE A 377 7.54 21.74 -10.57
C ILE A 377 7.89 22.58 -11.79
N ARG A 378 9.11 23.11 -11.84
CA ARG A 378 9.63 23.79 -13.03
C ARG A 378 10.19 22.74 -13.98
N ILE A 379 9.72 22.76 -15.22
CA ILE A 379 10.23 21.89 -16.28
C ILE A 379 10.57 22.71 -17.52
N SER A 380 11.39 22.11 -18.36
CA SER A 380 11.90 22.75 -19.56
C SER A 380 11.59 21.91 -20.79
N THR A 381 10.71 22.42 -21.65
CA THR A 381 10.24 21.69 -22.83
C THR A 381 9.77 22.64 -23.93
N GLN A 382 9.96 22.21 -25.18
CA GLN A 382 9.44 22.89 -26.37
C GLN A 382 8.04 22.40 -26.76
N GLN A 383 7.57 21.30 -26.17
CA GLN A 383 6.30 20.64 -26.52
C GLN A 383 5.13 21.06 -25.62
N ALA A 384 5.25 22.18 -24.91
CA ALA A 384 4.28 22.62 -23.91
C ALA A 384 2.85 22.73 -24.44
N GLU A 385 2.69 23.28 -25.63
CA GLU A 385 1.39 23.45 -26.29
C GLU A 385 0.74 22.09 -26.62
N ALA A 386 1.54 21.12 -27.09
CA ALA A 386 1.05 19.79 -27.43
C ALA A 386 0.68 18.95 -26.18
N LEU A 387 1.33 19.23 -25.05
CA LEU A 387 1.15 18.49 -23.79
C LEU A 387 0.08 19.09 -22.87
N GLN A 388 -0.59 20.15 -23.30
CA GLN A 388 -1.48 20.94 -22.46
C GLN A 388 -2.68 20.16 -21.94
N ASP A 389 -3.33 19.35 -22.79
CA ASP A 389 -4.54 18.61 -22.42
C ASP A 389 -4.26 17.17 -21.99
N PHE A 390 -3.01 16.89 -21.60
CA PHE A 390 -2.58 15.55 -21.24
C PHE A 390 -2.10 15.48 -19.78
N ARG A 391 -2.35 14.31 -19.17
CA ARG A 391 -1.68 13.87 -17.95
C ARG A 391 -0.26 13.44 -18.32
N VAL A 392 0.73 14.05 -17.68
CA VAL A 392 2.15 13.85 -18.01
C VAL A 392 2.91 13.42 -16.78
N VAL A 393 3.85 12.49 -16.93
CA VAL A 393 4.76 12.08 -15.86
C VAL A 393 6.01 12.94 -15.90
N VAL A 394 6.38 13.50 -14.75
CA VAL A 394 7.64 14.22 -14.53
C VAL A 394 8.37 13.68 -13.31
N ARG A 395 9.68 13.93 -13.27
CA ARG A 395 10.53 13.57 -12.13
C ARG A 395 11.29 14.80 -11.63
N ILE A 396 11.39 14.93 -10.31
CA ILE A 396 12.15 16.01 -9.67
C ILE A 396 13.63 15.66 -9.69
N ASP A 397 14.45 16.59 -10.19
CA ASP A 397 15.90 16.43 -10.30
C ASP A 397 16.64 17.09 -9.14
N SER A 398 16.23 18.31 -8.79
CA SER A 398 16.87 19.14 -7.77
C SER A 398 15.91 20.18 -7.20
N TRP A 399 16.29 20.74 -6.04
CA TRP A 399 15.62 21.91 -5.49
C TRP A 399 16.67 22.78 -4.80
N GLU A 400 17.10 23.80 -5.52
CA GLU A 400 18.13 24.75 -5.09
C GLU A 400 17.61 25.69 -4.01
N SER A 401 18.49 26.13 -3.11
CA SER A 401 18.13 27.05 -2.01
C SER A 401 17.70 28.44 -2.49
N THR A 402 18.03 28.80 -3.73
CA THR A 402 17.67 30.06 -4.38
C THR A 402 16.32 30.00 -5.11
N SER A 403 15.75 28.81 -5.32
CA SER A 403 14.50 28.64 -6.08
C SER A 403 13.31 28.34 -5.18
N MET A 404 12.18 29.01 -5.43
CA MET A 404 10.90 28.71 -4.79
C MET A 404 10.37 27.32 -5.14
N TYR A 405 10.67 26.82 -6.34
CA TYR A 405 10.11 25.58 -6.91
C TYR A 405 11.23 24.57 -7.25
N PRO A 406 10.97 23.26 -7.13
CA PRO A 406 11.89 22.24 -7.60
C PRO A 406 12.01 22.26 -9.14
N ASN A 407 13.18 21.88 -9.63
CA ASN A 407 13.45 21.64 -11.05
C ASN A 407 13.27 20.15 -11.36
N GLY A 408 12.70 19.84 -12.52
CA GLY A 408 12.46 18.48 -12.98
C GLY A 408 12.43 18.35 -14.51
N HIS A 409 12.25 17.12 -14.98
CA HIS A 409 12.22 16.80 -16.39
C HIS A 409 11.01 15.93 -16.76
N PHE A 410 10.67 15.92 -18.05
CA PHE A 410 9.58 15.15 -18.65
C PHE A 410 9.97 13.69 -18.84
N VAL A 411 9.07 12.76 -18.50
CA VAL A 411 9.27 11.32 -18.66
C VAL A 411 8.40 10.75 -19.78
N ARG A 412 7.07 10.86 -19.67
CA ARG A 412 6.13 10.31 -20.67
C ARG A 412 4.72 10.88 -20.52
N VAL A 413 3.91 10.72 -21.57
CA VAL A 413 2.46 11.04 -21.57
C VAL A 413 1.64 9.83 -21.11
N LEU A 414 0.61 10.03 -20.30
CA LEU A 414 -0.32 8.98 -19.85
C LEU A 414 -1.61 8.92 -20.67
N GLY A 415 -2.22 10.07 -20.94
CA GLY A 415 -3.52 10.14 -21.61
C GLY A 415 -4.12 11.54 -21.51
N ARG A 416 -5.26 11.76 -22.17
CA ARG A 416 -5.97 13.05 -22.11
C ARG A 416 -6.61 13.25 -20.73
N ILE A 417 -6.68 14.50 -20.29
CA ILE A 417 -7.35 14.86 -19.03
C ILE A 417 -8.84 14.49 -19.13
N GLY A 418 -9.35 13.79 -18.13
CA GLY A 418 -10.75 13.34 -18.07
C GLY A 418 -11.07 12.06 -18.86
N ASP A 419 -10.14 11.52 -19.63
CA ASP A 419 -10.27 10.19 -20.24
C ASP A 419 -10.07 9.09 -19.19
N LEU A 420 -10.91 8.05 -19.22
CA LEU A 420 -10.91 6.98 -18.21
C LEU A 420 -9.54 6.29 -18.13
N GLU A 421 -8.95 5.91 -19.26
CA GLU A 421 -7.64 5.24 -19.27
C GLU A 421 -6.52 6.17 -18.76
N GLY A 422 -6.59 7.46 -19.10
CA GLY A 422 -5.65 8.48 -18.62
C GLY A 422 -5.71 8.70 -17.11
N GLU A 423 -6.92 8.76 -16.54
CA GLU A 423 -7.12 8.94 -15.09
C GLU A 423 -6.79 7.67 -14.30
N ILE A 424 -7.09 6.47 -14.83
CA ILE A 424 -6.66 5.20 -14.22
C ILE A 424 -5.13 5.06 -14.23
N ALA A 425 -4.48 5.37 -15.35
CA ALA A 425 -3.02 5.40 -15.42
C ALA A 425 -2.42 6.41 -14.42
N THR A 426 -3.08 7.56 -14.23
CA THR A 426 -2.69 8.58 -13.24
C THR A 426 -2.75 8.02 -11.81
N ILE A 427 -3.85 7.36 -11.44
CA ILE A 427 -4.01 6.73 -10.12
C ILE A 427 -2.90 5.69 -9.86
N LEU A 428 -2.58 4.86 -10.85
CA LEU A 428 -1.55 3.82 -10.71
C LEU A 428 -0.15 4.44 -10.50
N VAL A 429 0.23 5.42 -11.32
CA VAL A 429 1.55 6.08 -11.22
C VAL A 429 1.71 6.85 -9.91
N GLU A 430 0.67 7.58 -9.47
CA GLU A 430 0.69 8.31 -8.20
C GLU A 430 0.87 7.39 -6.98
N ASN A 431 0.37 6.15 -7.08
CA ASN A 431 0.57 5.10 -6.09
C ASN A 431 1.86 4.29 -6.28
N SER A 432 2.75 4.70 -7.20
CA SER A 432 3.98 3.98 -7.57
C SER A 432 3.72 2.53 -8.01
N ILE A 433 2.55 2.27 -8.60
CA ILE A 433 2.16 0.98 -9.16
C ILE A 433 2.53 0.97 -10.64
N SER A 434 3.31 -0.03 -11.04
CA SER A 434 3.64 -0.29 -12.44
C SER A 434 3.03 -1.64 -12.82
N VAL A 435 2.17 -1.62 -13.84
CA VAL A 435 1.46 -2.78 -14.36
C VAL A 435 1.88 -3.01 -15.81
N VAL A 436 3.08 -3.57 -15.96
CA VAL A 436 3.60 -3.97 -17.27
C VAL A 436 3.02 -5.35 -17.62
N PRO A 437 2.71 -5.64 -18.89
CA PRO A 437 2.39 -7.00 -19.33
C PRO A 437 3.48 -7.99 -18.91
N PHE A 438 3.09 -9.24 -18.67
CA PHE A 438 4.06 -10.30 -18.40
C PHE A 438 4.95 -10.52 -19.63
N SER A 439 6.26 -10.65 -19.42
CA SER A 439 7.24 -10.84 -20.49
C SER A 439 7.16 -12.25 -21.09
N GLU A 440 7.69 -12.43 -22.30
CA GLU A 440 7.75 -13.74 -22.93
C GLU A 440 8.50 -14.77 -22.07
N ALA A 441 9.61 -14.36 -21.41
CA ALA A 441 10.34 -15.22 -20.48
C ALA A 441 9.47 -15.68 -19.29
N GLN A 442 8.60 -14.81 -18.77
CA GLN A 442 7.65 -15.17 -17.72
C GLN A 442 6.56 -16.12 -18.24
N MET A 443 6.08 -15.89 -19.46
CA MET A 443 5.06 -16.75 -20.09
C MET A 443 5.61 -18.14 -20.44
N CYS A 444 6.91 -18.26 -20.76
CA CYS A 444 7.58 -19.55 -20.99
C CYS A 444 7.68 -20.44 -19.74
N GLU A 445 7.54 -19.89 -18.53
CA GLU A 445 7.46 -20.68 -17.29
C GLU A 445 6.07 -21.30 -17.05
N MET A 446 5.06 -20.92 -17.84
CA MET A 446 3.68 -21.33 -17.59
C MET A 446 3.43 -22.79 -17.98
N PRO A 447 2.63 -23.54 -17.20
CA PRO A 447 2.20 -24.86 -17.61
C PRO A 447 1.34 -24.79 -18.87
N VAL A 448 1.45 -25.81 -19.73
CA VAL A 448 0.58 -25.92 -20.91
C VAL A 448 -0.80 -26.39 -20.46
N ASN A 449 -1.82 -25.58 -20.73
CA ASN A 449 -3.22 -25.96 -20.60
C ASN A 449 -3.99 -25.42 -21.82
N THR A 450 -4.10 -26.23 -22.86
CA THR A 450 -4.91 -25.89 -24.05
C THR A 450 -5.97 -26.96 -24.29
N PRO A 451 -7.02 -26.70 -25.08
CA PRO A 451 -8.01 -27.72 -25.43
C PRO A 451 -7.38 -28.99 -26.03
N GLU A 452 -6.29 -28.85 -26.78
CA GLU A 452 -5.55 -29.96 -27.41
C GLU A 452 -4.63 -30.67 -26.42
N ASN A 453 -4.06 -29.94 -25.46
CA ASN A 453 -3.20 -30.47 -24.42
C ASN A 453 -3.64 -29.97 -23.03
N PRO A 454 -4.74 -30.51 -22.49
CA PRO A 454 -5.28 -30.04 -21.21
C PRO A 454 -4.36 -30.47 -20.07
N TRP A 455 -4.20 -29.57 -19.11
CA TRP A 455 -3.43 -29.83 -17.91
C TRP A 455 -4.06 -30.97 -17.11
N LYS A 456 -3.22 -31.90 -16.66
CA LYS A 456 -3.62 -33.06 -15.86
C LYS A 456 -2.71 -33.20 -14.67
N VAL A 457 -3.30 -33.73 -13.61
CA VAL A 457 -2.57 -34.19 -12.42
C VAL A 457 -1.51 -35.21 -12.84
N SER A 458 -0.28 -35.05 -12.36
CA SER A 458 0.82 -35.96 -12.67
C SER A 458 0.77 -37.20 -11.78
N SER A 459 1.16 -38.37 -12.32
CA SER A 459 1.16 -39.62 -11.54
C SER A 459 2.13 -39.60 -10.35
N GLN A 460 3.13 -38.70 -10.35
CA GLN A 460 4.01 -38.51 -9.20
C GLN A 460 3.26 -37.81 -8.07
N GLU A 461 2.58 -36.71 -8.38
CA GLU A 461 1.83 -35.94 -7.37
C GLU A 461 0.65 -36.75 -6.81
N GLU A 462 0.02 -37.64 -7.58
CA GLU A 462 -1.00 -38.58 -7.04
C GLU A 462 -0.47 -39.52 -5.95
N ARG A 463 0.83 -39.85 -5.97
CA ARG A 463 1.45 -40.70 -4.96
C ARG A 463 1.87 -39.92 -3.71
N GLU A 464 2.22 -38.65 -3.86
CA GLU A 464 2.76 -37.83 -2.79
C GLU A 464 1.67 -37.05 -2.03
N ARG A 465 0.62 -36.60 -2.74
CA ARG A 465 -0.47 -35.81 -2.18
C ARG A 465 -1.59 -36.69 -1.64
N LYS A 466 -2.31 -36.18 -0.62
CA LYS A 466 -3.53 -36.83 -0.12
C LYS A 466 -4.68 -36.58 -1.11
N ASP A 467 -5.25 -37.64 -1.67
CA ASP A 467 -6.38 -37.55 -2.61
C ASP A 467 -7.72 -37.41 -1.88
N LEU A 468 -8.43 -36.30 -2.11
CA LEU A 468 -9.72 -36.00 -1.52
C LEU A 468 -10.89 -36.09 -2.51
N ARG A 469 -10.61 -36.34 -3.81
CA ARG A 469 -11.59 -36.23 -4.92
C ARG A 469 -12.85 -37.09 -4.74
N LYS A 470 -12.73 -38.23 -4.05
CA LYS A 470 -13.82 -39.19 -3.83
C LYS A 470 -14.35 -39.22 -2.40
N THR A 471 -13.61 -38.65 -1.46
CA THR A 471 -13.88 -38.79 -0.01
C THR A 471 -14.53 -37.56 0.59
N HIS A 472 -14.47 -36.42 -0.10
CA HIS A 472 -14.98 -35.13 0.37
C HIS A 472 -15.88 -34.49 -0.68
N LEU A 473 -16.98 -33.90 -0.21
CA LEU A 473 -17.72 -32.93 -0.99
C LEU A 473 -17.02 -31.57 -0.84
N VAL A 474 -16.27 -31.18 -1.86
CA VAL A 474 -15.53 -29.90 -1.90
C VAL A 474 -16.29 -28.92 -2.78
N PHE A 475 -16.44 -27.67 -2.35
CA PHE A 475 -17.09 -26.61 -3.15
C PHE A 475 -16.57 -25.22 -2.80
N SER A 476 -16.77 -24.24 -3.69
CA SER A 476 -16.42 -22.84 -3.46
C SER A 476 -17.67 -21.96 -3.31
N ILE A 477 -17.53 -20.82 -2.61
CA ILE A 477 -18.54 -19.78 -2.49
C ILE A 477 -17.86 -18.43 -2.74
N ASP A 478 -18.10 -17.83 -3.91
CA ASP A 478 -17.36 -16.67 -4.40
C ASP A 478 -18.31 -15.53 -4.85
N PRO A 479 -17.80 -14.32 -5.12
CA PRO A 479 -18.59 -13.31 -5.81
C PRO A 479 -19.02 -13.78 -7.21
N SER A 480 -20.20 -13.37 -7.66
CA SER A 480 -20.63 -13.61 -9.03
C SER A 480 -19.63 -13.04 -10.05
N GLY A 481 -19.18 -13.87 -10.99
CA GLY A 481 -18.17 -13.54 -11.99
C GLY A 481 -16.71 -13.77 -11.56
N CYS A 482 -16.46 -14.32 -10.37
CA CYS A 482 -15.10 -14.63 -9.90
C CYS A 482 -14.44 -15.72 -10.77
N GLU A 483 -13.21 -15.49 -11.23
CA GLU A 483 -12.44 -16.45 -12.05
C GLU A 483 -11.24 -17.03 -11.29
N ASP A 484 -10.75 -16.30 -10.30
CA ASP A 484 -9.60 -16.57 -9.43
C ASP A 484 -10.07 -17.16 -8.09
N VAL A 485 -10.54 -18.41 -8.13
CA VAL A 485 -11.03 -19.13 -6.94
C VAL A 485 -9.84 -19.65 -6.13
N ASP A 486 -9.49 -18.95 -5.06
CA ASP A 486 -8.39 -19.30 -4.16
C ASP A 486 -8.78 -20.43 -3.19
N ASP A 487 -10.02 -20.44 -2.71
CA ASP A 487 -10.45 -21.29 -1.59
C ASP A 487 -11.67 -22.15 -1.90
N THR A 488 -11.67 -23.34 -1.32
CA THR A 488 -12.81 -24.26 -1.29
C THR A 488 -12.95 -24.85 0.10
N LEU A 489 -14.17 -25.25 0.43
CA LEU A 489 -14.57 -25.76 1.74
C LEU A 489 -15.08 -27.19 1.60
N SER A 490 -14.93 -27.97 2.67
CA SER A 490 -15.62 -29.26 2.84
C SER A 490 -16.01 -29.49 4.30
N VAL A 491 -17.11 -30.21 4.51
CA VAL A 491 -17.49 -30.71 5.82
C VAL A 491 -18.02 -32.13 5.69
N ARG A 492 -17.63 -33.02 6.59
CA ARG A 492 -18.15 -34.39 6.63
C ARG A 492 -18.21 -34.94 8.04
N ALA A 493 -19.05 -35.95 8.26
CA ALA A 493 -19.04 -36.75 9.47
C ALA A 493 -17.98 -37.86 9.36
N LEU A 494 -17.29 -38.12 10.47
CA LEU A 494 -16.32 -39.21 10.60
C LEU A 494 -16.97 -40.44 11.26
N ASP A 495 -16.37 -41.61 11.06
CA ASP A 495 -16.88 -42.88 11.59
C ASP A 495 -16.94 -42.92 13.13
N ASN A 496 -16.09 -42.14 13.80
CA ASN A 496 -16.07 -41.99 15.25
C ASN A 496 -17.17 -41.03 15.77
N GLY A 497 -17.98 -40.45 14.88
CA GLY A 497 -19.05 -39.50 15.21
C GLY A 497 -18.62 -38.04 15.22
N ASN A 498 -17.32 -37.73 15.13
CA ASN A 498 -16.81 -36.37 15.02
C ASN A 498 -17.11 -35.76 13.64
N LEU A 499 -16.86 -34.46 13.49
CA LEU A 499 -16.91 -33.77 12.21
C LEU A 499 -15.48 -33.49 11.72
N GLU A 500 -15.28 -33.49 10.41
CA GLU A 500 -14.08 -32.97 9.78
C GLU A 500 -14.44 -31.73 8.95
N LEU A 501 -13.83 -30.60 9.30
CA LEU A 501 -13.88 -29.36 8.53
C LEU A 501 -12.61 -29.25 7.69
N GLY A 502 -12.74 -29.02 6.39
CA GLY A 502 -11.62 -28.80 5.48
C GLY A 502 -11.67 -27.41 4.84
N VAL A 503 -10.54 -26.72 4.88
CA VAL A 503 -10.27 -25.52 4.07
C VAL A 503 -9.14 -25.89 3.10
N HIS A 504 -9.40 -25.79 1.81
CA HIS A 504 -8.47 -26.19 0.76
C HIS A 504 -8.15 -24.98 -0.12
N ILE A 505 -6.88 -24.60 -0.14
CA ILE A 505 -6.40 -23.38 -0.81
C ILE A 505 -5.57 -23.74 -2.04
N ALA A 506 -5.69 -23.00 -3.13
CA ALA A 506 -4.92 -23.19 -4.36
C ALA A 506 -3.40 -23.36 -4.10
N ASP A 507 -2.78 -24.43 -4.62
CA ASP A 507 -1.34 -24.67 -4.44
C ASP A 507 -0.50 -23.95 -5.50
N VAL A 508 -0.43 -22.63 -5.40
CA VAL A 508 0.40 -21.79 -6.28
C VAL A 508 1.89 -22.14 -6.16
N THR A 509 2.35 -22.57 -4.98
CA THR A 509 3.77 -22.88 -4.74
C THR A 509 4.28 -24.07 -5.54
N HIS A 510 3.40 -24.94 -6.03
CA HIS A 510 3.78 -26.00 -6.94
C HIS A 510 4.18 -25.47 -8.33
N PHE A 511 3.51 -24.41 -8.81
CA PHE A 511 3.73 -23.85 -10.14
C PHE A 511 4.76 -22.70 -10.14
N VAL A 512 4.91 -22.01 -9.01
CA VAL A 512 5.79 -20.84 -8.86
C VAL A 512 6.99 -21.19 -7.98
N ALA A 513 8.06 -21.66 -8.63
CA ALA A 513 9.31 -21.98 -7.97
C ALA A 513 9.98 -20.72 -7.37
N PRO A 514 10.65 -20.82 -6.20
CA PRO A 514 11.42 -19.70 -5.66
C PRO A 514 12.45 -19.17 -6.68
N HIS A 515 12.57 -17.85 -6.77
CA HIS A 515 13.53 -17.16 -7.66
C HIS A 515 13.30 -17.33 -9.18
N SER A 516 12.20 -17.93 -9.61
CA SER A 516 11.81 -17.94 -11.03
C SER A 516 11.42 -16.53 -11.52
N TYR A 517 11.31 -16.32 -12.83
CA TYR A 517 10.90 -15.03 -13.40
C TYR A 517 9.52 -14.60 -12.88
N ILE A 518 8.60 -15.57 -12.71
CA ILE A 518 7.28 -15.28 -12.17
C ILE A 518 7.28 -15.05 -10.65
N ASP A 519 8.14 -15.71 -9.87
CA ASP A 519 8.30 -15.41 -8.44
C ASP A 519 8.84 -13.99 -8.21
N ILE A 520 9.81 -13.56 -9.04
CA ILE A 520 10.37 -12.19 -8.98
C ILE A 520 9.30 -11.15 -9.31
N GLU A 521 8.45 -11.41 -10.30
CA GLU A 521 7.35 -10.51 -10.67
C GLU A 521 6.26 -10.48 -9.59
N ALA A 522 5.84 -11.65 -9.10
CA ALA A 522 4.87 -11.78 -8.02
C ALA A 522 5.36 -11.07 -6.75
N ARG A 523 6.66 -11.19 -6.41
CA ARG A 523 7.29 -10.43 -5.33
C ARG A 523 7.25 -8.93 -5.58
N THR A 524 7.51 -8.49 -6.81
CA THR A 524 7.53 -7.07 -7.19
C THR A 524 6.15 -6.42 -7.06
N ARG A 525 5.10 -7.11 -7.54
CA ARG A 525 3.69 -6.69 -7.41
C ARG A 525 3.18 -6.84 -5.98
N ALA A 526 3.57 -7.91 -5.29
CA ALA A 526 3.18 -8.35 -3.95
C ALA A 526 1.68 -8.63 -3.72
N THR A 527 0.78 -7.97 -4.44
CA THR A 527 -0.67 -8.16 -4.39
C THR A 527 -1.30 -7.87 -5.75
N THR A 528 -2.45 -8.49 -6.05
CA THR A 528 -3.33 -8.07 -7.15
C THR A 528 -3.93 -6.70 -6.84
N TYR A 529 -4.02 -5.83 -7.84
CA TYR A 529 -4.62 -4.50 -7.72
C TYR A 529 -6.06 -4.53 -8.25
N TYR A 530 -7.05 -4.43 -7.36
CA TYR A 530 -8.46 -4.32 -7.74
C TYR A 530 -8.84 -2.85 -7.89
N LEU A 531 -9.33 -2.49 -9.07
CA LEU A 531 -9.94 -1.21 -9.38
C LEU A 531 -11.45 -1.40 -9.54
N ALA A 532 -12.18 -0.31 -9.77
CA ALA A 532 -13.63 -0.32 -9.93
C ALA A 532 -14.14 -1.17 -11.10
N ASP A 533 -13.48 -1.10 -12.25
CA ASP A 533 -13.89 -1.75 -13.50
C ASP A 533 -13.03 -2.96 -13.90
N ARG A 534 -11.82 -3.06 -13.35
CA ARG A 534 -10.82 -4.06 -13.73
C ARG A 534 -9.93 -4.46 -12.58
N ARG A 535 -9.10 -5.48 -12.81
CA ARG A 535 -8.01 -5.88 -11.92
C ARG A 535 -6.70 -6.04 -12.68
N TYR A 536 -5.60 -5.86 -11.97
CA TYR A 536 -4.26 -6.19 -12.46
C TYR A 536 -3.67 -7.31 -11.61
N ASP A 537 -3.60 -8.50 -12.20
CA ASP A 537 -3.26 -9.73 -11.49
C ASP A 537 -1.80 -9.76 -11.05
N MET A 538 -1.55 -10.33 -9.87
CA MET A 538 -0.19 -10.62 -9.40
C MET A 538 0.49 -11.70 -10.25
N LEU A 539 -0.29 -12.69 -10.70
CA LEU A 539 0.16 -13.84 -11.49
C LEU A 539 -0.49 -13.81 -12.89
N PRO A 540 0.08 -14.50 -13.91
CA PRO A 540 -0.52 -14.57 -15.23
C PRO A 540 -1.84 -15.33 -15.22
N ALA A 541 -2.74 -14.98 -16.13
CA ALA A 541 -4.08 -15.56 -16.24
C ALA A 541 -4.09 -17.09 -16.31
N ILE A 542 -3.08 -17.70 -16.94
CA ILE A 542 -2.92 -19.17 -17.01
C ILE A 542 -2.83 -19.80 -15.61
N LEU A 543 -2.18 -19.12 -14.66
CA LEU A 543 -2.15 -19.56 -13.27
C LEU A 543 -3.36 -19.07 -12.50
N SER A 544 -3.66 -17.76 -12.56
CA SER A 544 -4.65 -17.13 -11.68
C SER A 544 -6.10 -17.49 -11.99
N ALA A 545 -6.48 -17.55 -13.28
CA ALA A 545 -7.86 -17.78 -13.71
C ALA A 545 -8.14 -19.22 -14.14
N ASP A 546 -7.12 -20.09 -14.16
CA ASP A 546 -7.23 -21.44 -14.72
C ASP A 546 -6.54 -22.53 -13.89
N VAL A 547 -5.21 -22.70 -14.01
CA VAL A 547 -4.53 -23.90 -13.48
C VAL A 547 -4.46 -23.91 -11.95
N CYS A 548 -4.30 -22.76 -11.29
CA CYS A 548 -4.36 -22.68 -9.83
C CYS A 548 -5.79 -22.47 -9.32
N SER A 549 -6.65 -21.85 -10.11
CA SER A 549 -8.05 -21.59 -9.73
C SER A 549 -8.79 -22.89 -9.47
N LEU A 550 -9.46 -22.98 -8.32
CA LEU A 550 -10.18 -24.17 -7.86
C LEU A 550 -11.55 -24.30 -8.52
N LEU A 551 -11.57 -24.28 -9.85
CA LEU A 551 -12.76 -24.32 -10.69
C LEU A 551 -13.59 -25.60 -10.47
N GLY A 552 -14.91 -25.49 -10.69
CA GLY A 552 -15.85 -26.60 -10.61
C GLY A 552 -15.59 -27.67 -11.68
N GLY A 553 -15.70 -28.94 -11.29
CA GLY A 553 -15.65 -30.08 -12.19
C GLY A 553 -14.26 -30.48 -12.70
N VAL A 554 -13.18 -29.88 -12.21
CA VAL A 554 -11.80 -30.19 -12.62
C VAL A 554 -10.93 -30.55 -11.42
N ASP A 555 -9.95 -31.40 -11.67
CA ASP A 555 -8.99 -31.82 -10.66
C ASP A 555 -7.93 -30.72 -10.48
N ARG A 556 -7.63 -30.37 -9.22
CA ARG A 556 -6.72 -29.27 -8.87
C ARG A 556 -5.86 -29.61 -7.67
N TYR A 557 -4.66 -29.01 -7.63
CA TYR A 557 -3.76 -29.07 -6.48
C TYR A 557 -4.14 -28.03 -5.45
N ALA A 558 -4.20 -28.47 -4.19
CA ALA A 558 -4.47 -27.60 -3.06
C ALA A 558 -3.49 -27.84 -1.91
N VAL A 559 -3.29 -26.82 -1.09
CA VAL A 559 -2.74 -26.90 0.26
C VAL A 559 -3.90 -26.81 1.23
N SER A 560 -4.10 -27.86 2.02
CA SER A 560 -5.27 -28.01 2.86
C SER A 560 -4.94 -27.96 4.34
N VAL A 561 -5.87 -27.37 5.09
CA VAL A 561 -5.94 -27.43 6.55
C VAL A 561 -7.24 -28.13 6.90
N MET A 562 -7.17 -29.22 7.66
CA MET A 562 -8.33 -30.01 8.08
C MET A 562 -8.36 -30.13 9.60
N TRP A 563 -9.52 -29.87 10.19
CA TRP A 563 -9.77 -29.97 11.62
C TRP A 563 -10.74 -31.11 11.91
N GLU A 564 -10.38 -31.95 12.87
CA GLU A 564 -11.32 -32.85 13.52
C GLU A 564 -11.99 -32.10 14.67
N LEU A 565 -13.30 -31.96 14.60
CA LEU A 565 -14.15 -31.23 15.52
C LEU A 565 -15.04 -32.18 16.29
N ASP A 566 -15.22 -31.93 17.59
CA ASP A 566 -16.27 -32.59 18.37
C ASP A 566 -17.65 -32.31 17.76
N LYS A 567 -18.52 -33.32 17.73
CA LYS A 567 -19.85 -33.24 17.10
C LYS A 567 -20.77 -32.17 17.70
N THR A 568 -20.64 -31.91 18.99
CA THR A 568 -21.57 -31.07 19.75
C THR A 568 -20.93 -29.76 20.14
N SER A 569 -19.72 -29.80 20.70
CA SER A 569 -19.04 -28.59 21.15
C SER A 569 -18.29 -27.88 20.03
N TYR A 570 -18.05 -28.53 18.88
CA TYR A 570 -17.17 -28.03 17.82
C TYR A 570 -15.79 -27.62 18.35
N GLU A 571 -15.32 -28.27 19.42
CA GLU A 571 -13.95 -28.12 19.90
C GLU A 571 -12.98 -28.82 18.94
N ILE A 572 -11.87 -28.17 18.64
CA ILE A 572 -10.84 -28.71 17.76
C ILE A 572 -10.04 -29.78 18.52
N LYS A 573 -10.14 -31.03 18.08
CA LYS A 573 -9.41 -32.17 18.66
C LYS A 573 -8.08 -32.40 17.96
N LYS A 574 -8.04 -32.23 16.64
CA LYS A 574 -6.85 -32.47 15.82
C LYS A 574 -6.82 -31.54 14.62
N VAL A 575 -5.60 -31.16 14.21
CA VAL A 575 -5.37 -30.39 12.99
C VAL A 575 -4.39 -31.13 12.09
N TRP A 576 -4.68 -31.15 10.79
CA TRP A 576 -3.83 -31.70 9.76
C TRP A 576 -3.52 -30.63 8.72
N TYR A 577 -2.26 -30.61 8.25
CA TYR A 577 -1.78 -29.71 7.22
C TYR A 577 -1.09 -30.52 6.12
N GLY A 578 -1.29 -30.16 4.85
CA GLY A 578 -0.52 -30.76 3.77
C GLY A 578 -1.10 -30.53 2.37
N ARG A 579 -0.36 -31.03 1.38
CA ARG A 579 -0.77 -31.00 -0.02
C ARG A 579 -1.82 -32.06 -0.32
N THR A 580 -2.83 -31.67 -1.07
CA THR A 580 -3.98 -32.48 -1.46
C THR A 580 -4.30 -32.35 -2.93
N ILE A 581 -5.05 -33.32 -3.44
CA ILE A 581 -5.71 -33.25 -4.76
C ILE A 581 -7.21 -33.20 -4.51
N ILE A 582 -7.86 -32.17 -5.04
CA ILE A 582 -9.29 -31.94 -4.86
C ILE A 582 -9.99 -31.84 -6.22
N ARG A 583 -11.31 -31.98 -6.20
CA ARG A 583 -12.18 -31.69 -7.34
C ARG A 583 -13.38 -30.93 -6.78
N SER A 584 -13.47 -29.64 -7.07
CA SER A 584 -14.60 -28.83 -6.62
C SER A 584 -15.87 -29.33 -7.32
N ALA A 585 -16.85 -29.77 -6.54
CA ALA A 585 -18.11 -30.30 -7.04
C ALA A 585 -19.07 -29.20 -7.48
N TYR A 586 -18.99 -28.02 -6.84
CA TYR A 586 -19.85 -26.88 -7.10
C TYR A 586 -19.06 -25.57 -7.00
N LYS A 587 -19.35 -24.65 -7.91
CA LYS A 587 -18.93 -23.24 -7.81
C LYS A 587 -20.14 -22.37 -7.53
N LEU A 588 -20.35 -22.01 -6.27
CA LEU A 588 -21.50 -21.22 -5.84
C LEU A 588 -21.16 -19.74 -5.81
N PHE A 589 -22.13 -18.89 -6.11
CA PHE A 589 -22.08 -17.48 -5.77
C PHE A 589 -22.73 -17.23 -4.40
N TYR A 590 -22.35 -16.16 -3.70
CA TYR A 590 -22.84 -15.87 -2.35
C TYR A 590 -24.37 -15.84 -2.27
N GLU A 591 -25.05 -15.20 -3.21
CA GLU A 591 -26.50 -15.09 -3.23
C GLU A 591 -27.17 -16.48 -3.37
N ALA A 592 -26.62 -17.38 -4.20
CA ALA A 592 -27.10 -18.76 -4.30
C ALA A 592 -26.89 -19.56 -3.03
N ALA A 593 -25.72 -19.44 -2.39
CA ALA A 593 -25.45 -20.14 -1.14
C ALA A 593 -26.38 -19.65 -0.01
N GLN A 594 -26.69 -18.35 0.02
CA GLN A 594 -27.66 -17.77 0.95
C GLN A 594 -29.07 -18.30 0.69
N ASP A 595 -29.54 -18.29 -0.56
CA ASP A 595 -30.85 -18.84 -0.92
C ASP A 595 -30.99 -20.32 -0.50
N LEU A 596 -29.96 -21.14 -0.74
CA LEU A 596 -29.95 -22.55 -0.31
C LEU A 596 -29.99 -22.70 1.22
N LEU A 597 -29.30 -21.82 1.96
CA LEU A 597 -29.32 -21.78 3.41
C LEU A 597 -30.73 -21.47 3.94
N ASP A 598 -31.38 -20.47 3.33
CA ASP A 598 -32.72 -19.98 3.68
C ASP A 598 -33.86 -20.92 3.24
N GLY A 599 -33.53 -21.98 2.47
CA GLY A 599 -34.49 -22.96 1.97
C GLY A 599 -35.20 -22.53 0.69
N ASN A 600 -34.68 -21.51 0.02
CA ASN A 600 -35.15 -21.08 -1.30
C ASN A 600 -34.40 -21.86 -2.41
N PHE A 601 -35.08 -22.85 -3.00
CA PHE A 601 -34.48 -23.70 -4.02
C PHE A 601 -34.72 -23.21 -5.47
N SER A 602 -35.21 -21.98 -5.67
CA SER A 602 -35.41 -21.44 -7.03
C SER A 602 -34.09 -21.34 -7.81
N VAL A 603 -32.99 -21.03 -7.12
CA VAL A 603 -31.64 -20.86 -7.67
C VAL A 603 -31.00 -22.17 -8.16
N VAL A 604 -31.57 -23.33 -7.81
CA VAL A 604 -31.05 -24.64 -8.25
C VAL A 604 -31.02 -24.76 -9.78
N LYS A 605 -31.89 -24.03 -10.48
CA LYS A 605 -31.91 -23.96 -11.96
C LYS A 605 -30.69 -23.24 -12.53
N ASP A 606 -30.09 -22.34 -11.76
CA ASP A 606 -28.98 -21.49 -12.19
C ASP A 606 -27.62 -22.13 -11.93
N ILE A 607 -27.57 -23.16 -11.09
CA ILE A 607 -26.38 -23.96 -10.82
C ILE A 607 -26.14 -24.96 -11.97
N PRO A 608 -25.07 -24.81 -12.76
CA PRO A 608 -24.83 -25.63 -13.96
C PRO A 608 -24.82 -27.14 -13.69
N GLU A 609 -24.28 -27.56 -12.55
CA GLU A 609 -24.06 -28.96 -12.18
C GLU A 609 -25.37 -29.73 -11.93
N PHE A 610 -26.52 -29.04 -11.81
CA PHE A 610 -27.84 -29.67 -11.64
C PHE A 610 -28.68 -29.75 -12.93
N LYS A 611 -28.29 -29.07 -14.03
CA LYS A 611 -29.12 -28.92 -15.24
C LYS A 611 -29.44 -30.23 -15.96
N ASP A 612 -28.47 -31.17 -16.00
CA ASP A 612 -28.59 -32.42 -16.77
C ASP A 612 -28.79 -33.68 -15.91
N LEU A 613 -29.12 -33.52 -14.62
CA LEU A 613 -29.32 -34.64 -13.71
C LEU A 613 -30.77 -35.14 -13.67
N GLU A 614 -30.95 -36.46 -13.57
CA GLU A 614 -32.26 -37.06 -13.25
C GLU A 614 -32.78 -36.56 -11.89
N GLU A 615 -34.10 -36.42 -11.76
CA GLU A 615 -34.75 -35.79 -10.60
C GLU A 615 -34.32 -36.39 -9.24
N ARG A 616 -34.23 -37.72 -9.16
CA ARG A 616 -33.80 -38.41 -7.92
C ARG A 616 -32.35 -38.12 -7.56
N SER A 617 -31.46 -38.14 -8.56
CA SER A 617 -30.03 -37.87 -8.38
C SER A 617 -29.78 -36.39 -8.06
N ARG A 618 -30.57 -35.50 -8.67
CA ARG A 618 -30.57 -34.06 -8.37
C ARG A 618 -30.95 -33.82 -6.92
N GLN A 619 -32.05 -34.43 -6.46
CA GLN A 619 -32.54 -34.28 -5.10
C GLN A 619 -31.53 -34.75 -4.05
N ALA A 620 -30.94 -35.94 -4.23
CA ALA A 620 -29.96 -36.47 -3.28
C ALA A 620 -28.70 -35.58 -3.16
N LYS A 621 -28.18 -35.10 -4.30
CA LYS A 621 -27.02 -34.19 -4.33
C LYS A 621 -27.33 -32.82 -3.73
N LEU A 622 -28.54 -32.32 -3.95
CA LEU A 622 -29.00 -31.07 -3.37
C LEU A 622 -29.12 -31.18 -1.84
N GLU A 623 -29.66 -32.29 -1.34
CA GLU A 623 -29.76 -32.55 0.10
C GLU A 623 -28.37 -32.60 0.77
N GLU A 624 -27.41 -33.26 0.13
CA GLU A 624 -26.02 -33.31 0.61
C GLU A 624 -25.37 -31.92 0.64
N LEU A 625 -25.53 -31.13 -0.43
CA LEU A 625 -25.00 -29.77 -0.52
C LEU A 625 -25.62 -28.84 0.53
N VAL A 626 -26.94 -28.87 0.67
CA VAL A 626 -27.67 -28.06 1.65
C VAL A 626 -27.27 -28.45 3.08
N TRP A 627 -27.12 -29.74 3.36
CA TRP A 627 -26.60 -30.21 4.64
C TRP A 627 -25.20 -29.66 4.91
N ALA A 628 -24.30 -29.71 3.91
CA ALA A 628 -22.94 -29.21 4.05
C ALA A 628 -22.90 -27.70 4.30
N ILE A 629 -23.65 -26.90 3.54
CA ILE A 629 -23.75 -25.44 3.74
C ILE A 629 -24.29 -25.13 5.14
N ARG A 630 -25.38 -25.78 5.57
CA ARG A 630 -25.95 -25.58 6.90
C ARG A 630 -24.97 -25.94 8.02
N LYS A 631 -24.23 -27.04 7.87
CA LYS A 631 -23.25 -27.46 8.86
C LYS A 631 -22.03 -26.56 8.91
N LEU A 632 -21.55 -26.06 7.76
CA LEU A 632 -20.50 -25.04 7.73
C LEU A 632 -20.93 -23.76 8.45
N THR A 633 -22.14 -23.26 8.16
CA THR A 633 -22.68 -22.06 8.83
C THR A 633 -22.84 -22.27 10.33
N ASP A 634 -23.33 -23.44 10.76
CA ASP A 634 -23.44 -23.81 12.17
C ASP A 634 -22.07 -23.79 12.88
N ILE A 635 -21.06 -24.40 12.28
CA ILE A 635 -19.68 -24.38 12.80
C ILE A 635 -19.14 -22.94 12.86
N ALA A 636 -19.31 -22.16 11.78
CA ALA A 636 -18.82 -20.80 11.70
C ALA A 636 -19.46 -19.87 12.76
N ARG A 637 -20.77 -20.00 13.01
CA ARG A 637 -21.46 -19.27 14.09
C ARG A 637 -20.82 -19.53 15.46
N HIS A 638 -20.50 -20.79 15.76
CA HIS A 638 -19.89 -21.15 17.03
C HIS A 638 -18.45 -20.64 17.16
N ILE A 639 -17.65 -20.71 16.08
CA ILE A 639 -16.29 -20.16 16.05
C ILE A 639 -16.33 -18.64 16.24
N ARG A 640 -17.23 -17.96 15.54
CA ARG A 640 -17.43 -16.51 15.65
C ARG A 640 -17.83 -16.11 17.06
N ALA A 641 -18.83 -16.77 17.66
CA ALA A 641 -19.28 -16.47 19.01
C ALA A 641 -18.14 -16.55 20.04
N ARG A 642 -17.24 -17.54 19.93
CA ARG A 642 -16.04 -17.62 20.77
C ARG A 642 -15.10 -16.44 20.55
N ARG A 643 -14.90 -16.03 19.29
CA ARG A 643 -14.05 -14.90 18.90
C ARG A 643 -14.62 -13.57 19.42
N ASP A 644 -15.93 -13.38 19.35
CA ASP A 644 -16.65 -12.21 19.84
C ASP A 644 -16.62 -12.12 21.38
N CYS A 645 -16.66 -13.27 22.07
CA CYS A 645 -16.42 -13.34 23.52
C CYS A 645 -15.01 -12.84 23.89
N CYS A 646 -14.01 -13.08 23.02
CA CYS A 646 -12.64 -12.59 23.19
C CYS A 646 -12.44 -11.12 22.76
N GLY A 647 -13.47 -10.46 22.24
CA GLY A 647 -13.43 -9.04 21.86
C GLY A 647 -13.07 -8.77 20.42
N ALA A 648 -13.44 -9.67 19.51
CA ALA A 648 -13.40 -9.38 18.09
C ALA A 648 -14.26 -8.15 17.74
N LEU A 649 -13.77 -7.38 16.77
CA LEU A 649 -14.41 -6.15 16.33
C LEU A 649 -15.01 -6.32 14.94
N GLU A 650 -16.31 -6.08 14.82
CA GLU A 650 -17.01 -5.99 13.55
C GLU A 650 -17.09 -4.53 13.09
N LEU A 651 -16.15 -4.14 12.22
CA LEU A 651 -15.95 -2.77 11.77
C LEU A 651 -16.13 -2.69 10.25
N GLU A 652 -17.29 -3.09 9.75
CA GLU A 652 -17.60 -2.97 8.33
C GLU A 652 -18.15 -1.59 7.99
N GLY A 653 -17.59 -0.98 6.94
CA GLY A 653 -18.14 0.22 6.32
C GLY A 653 -19.18 -0.13 5.25
N VAL A 654 -19.90 0.88 4.76
CA VAL A 654 -20.78 0.70 3.60
C VAL A 654 -19.91 0.63 2.34
N GLU A 655 -19.67 -0.59 1.83
CA GLU A 655 -19.02 -0.82 0.54
C GLU A 655 -20.04 -0.63 -0.59
N VAL A 656 -19.62 0.01 -1.68
CA VAL A 656 -20.47 0.27 -2.85
C VAL A 656 -19.89 -0.45 -4.05
N ARG A 657 -20.75 -1.20 -4.75
CA ARG A 657 -20.43 -1.86 -6.00
C ARG A 657 -20.91 -0.99 -7.16
N ILE A 658 -20.03 -0.84 -8.14
CA ILE A 658 -20.32 -0.14 -9.37
C ILE A 658 -20.93 -1.15 -10.35
N GLN A 659 -22.14 -0.86 -10.83
CA GLN A 659 -22.80 -1.66 -11.84
C GLN A 659 -22.55 -1.06 -13.21
N LEU A 660 -21.88 -1.82 -14.08
CA LEU A 660 -21.61 -1.44 -15.46
C LEU A 660 -22.64 -2.09 -16.40
N ASP A 661 -23.05 -1.39 -17.45
CA ASP A 661 -23.85 -1.94 -18.55
C ASP A 661 -22.99 -2.75 -19.53
N GLU A 662 -23.59 -3.38 -20.55
CA GLU A 662 -22.87 -4.17 -21.57
C GLU A 662 -21.86 -3.34 -22.38
N LYS A 663 -22.05 -2.02 -22.44
CA LYS A 663 -21.16 -1.06 -23.12
C LYS A 663 -20.10 -0.48 -22.18
N LYS A 664 -20.02 -0.97 -20.93
CA LYS A 664 -19.15 -0.50 -19.85
C LYS A 664 -19.43 0.92 -19.35
N ASN A 665 -20.63 1.46 -19.57
CA ASN A 665 -21.07 2.69 -18.91
C ASN A 665 -21.60 2.40 -17.50
N ILE A 666 -21.57 3.39 -16.63
CA ILE A 666 -22.00 3.24 -15.23
C ILE A 666 -23.53 3.30 -15.17
N HIS A 667 -24.17 2.15 -14.93
CA HIS A 667 -25.62 2.03 -14.79
C HIS A 667 -26.10 2.52 -13.42
N ASP A 668 -25.47 2.03 -12.34
CA ASP A 668 -25.81 2.43 -10.97
C ASP A 668 -24.69 2.16 -9.95
N LEU A 669 -24.86 2.72 -8.75
CA LEU A 669 -24.00 2.54 -7.59
C LEU A 669 -24.80 1.91 -6.45
N ILE A 670 -24.54 0.64 -6.16
CA ILE A 670 -25.38 -0.15 -5.24
C ILE A 670 -24.56 -0.55 -3.99
N PRO A 671 -25.03 -0.26 -2.77
CA PRO A 671 -24.42 -0.77 -1.55
C PRO A 671 -24.40 -2.30 -1.53
N ARG A 672 -23.26 -2.87 -1.16
CA ARG A 672 -23.14 -4.32 -0.97
C ARG A 672 -24.02 -4.75 0.20
N GLN A 673 -24.85 -5.77 -0.02
CA GLN A 673 -25.66 -6.35 1.04
C GLN A 673 -24.84 -7.34 1.88
N PRO A 674 -24.84 -7.22 3.21
CA PRO A 674 -24.23 -8.22 4.08
C PRO A 674 -25.10 -9.49 4.09
N LEU A 675 -24.48 -10.63 3.83
CA LEU A 675 -25.14 -11.95 3.82
C LEU A 675 -24.45 -12.83 4.85
N GLU A 676 -25.18 -13.77 5.47
CA GLU A 676 -24.61 -14.64 6.49
C GLU A 676 -23.51 -15.55 5.93
N VAL A 677 -23.68 -16.04 4.70
CA VAL A 677 -22.66 -16.85 4.02
C VAL A 677 -21.34 -16.11 3.79
N HIS A 678 -21.33 -14.77 3.69
CA HIS A 678 -20.08 -14.00 3.68
C HIS A 678 -19.30 -14.20 4.99
N GLU A 679 -20.02 -14.20 6.12
CA GLU A 679 -19.46 -14.38 7.45
C GLU A 679 -18.98 -15.83 7.64
N THR A 680 -19.76 -16.81 7.17
CA THR A 680 -19.39 -18.23 7.21
C THR A 680 -18.04 -18.48 6.54
N VAL A 681 -17.86 -17.97 5.32
CA VAL A 681 -16.60 -18.11 4.57
C VAL A 681 -15.48 -17.36 5.29
N ALA A 682 -15.73 -16.13 5.75
CA ALA A 682 -14.74 -15.33 6.48
C ALA A 682 -14.21 -16.04 7.74
N GLU A 683 -15.08 -16.65 8.56
CA GLU A 683 -14.65 -17.37 9.77
C GLU A 683 -13.82 -18.61 9.45
N CYS A 684 -14.19 -19.38 8.43
CA CYS A 684 -13.38 -20.51 7.95
C CYS A 684 -11.97 -20.06 7.52
N MET A 685 -11.87 -18.94 6.81
CA MET A 685 -10.59 -18.37 6.39
C MET A 685 -9.77 -17.84 7.57
N ILE A 686 -10.41 -17.15 8.52
CA ILE A 686 -9.75 -16.65 9.75
C ILE A 686 -9.18 -17.83 10.55
N LEU A 687 -9.95 -18.92 10.68
CA LEU A 687 -9.52 -20.14 11.36
C LEU A 687 -8.29 -20.75 10.67
N ALA A 688 -8.31 -20.91 9.34
CA ALA A 688 -7.18 -21.42 8.56
C ALA A 688 -5.92 -20.57 8.76
N ASN A 689 -6.05 -19.25 8.61
CA ASN A 689 -4.99 -18.29 8.78
C ASN A 689 -4.36 -18.35 10.19
N HIS A 690 -5.19 -18.46 11.23
CA HIS A 690 -4.75 -18.55 12.62
C HIS A 690 -3.95 -19.84 12.90
N TRP A 691 -4.46 -20.98 12.48
CA TRP A 691 -3.79 -22.27 12.73
C TRP A 691 -2.50 -22.42 11.94
N VAL A 692 -2.47 -21.93 10.70
CA VAL A 692 -1.23 -21.87 9.91
C VAL A 692 -0.21 -20.94 10.58
N ALA A 693 -0.64 -19.77 11.08
CA ALA A 693 0.24 -18.85 11.80
C ALA A 693 0.90 -19.51 13.01
N LYS A 694 0.14 -20.25 13.83
CA LYS A 694 0.67 -21.03 14.95
C LYS A 694 1.69 -22.06 14.47
N LYS A 695 1.35 -22.84 13.45
CA LYS A 695 2.22 -23.91 12.96
C LYS A 695 3.56 -23.41 12.43
N ILE A 696 3.56 -22.36 11.61
CA ILE A 696 4.82 -21.83 11.04
C ILE A 696 5.69 -21.16 12.10
N TRP A 697 5.09 -20.52 13.11
CA TRP A 697 5.82 -19.90 14.20
C TRP A 697 6.43 -20.94 15.14
N GLU A 698 5.70 -22.00 15.51
CA GLU A 698 6.24 -23.12 16.30
C GLU A 698 7.46 -23.75 15.64
N SER A 699 7.40 -23.94 14.32
CA SER A 699 8.52 -24.51 13.56
C SER A 699 9.67 -23.51 13.34
N PHE A 700 9.38 -22.22 13.20
CA PHE A 700 10.34 -21.16 12.89
C PHE A 700 10.13 -19.88 13.72
N PRO A 701 10.44 -19.87 15.04
CA PRO A 701 10.07 -18.78 15.94
C PRO A 701 10.63 -17.40 15.57
N HIS A 702 11.77 -17.33 14.87
CA HIS A 702 12.44 -16.08 14.49
C HIS A 702 12.40 -15.78 12.98
N GLN A 703 11.74 -16.63 12.18
CA GLN A 703 11.76 -16.58 10.72
C GLN A 703 10.37 -16.87 10.10
N ALA A 704 9.30 -16.63 10.85
CA ALA A 704 7.94 -16.76 10.33
C ALA A 704 7.41 -15.39 9.84
N LEU A 705 6.64 -15.42 8.75
CA LEU A 705 5.90 -14.26 8.25
C LEU A 705 4.51 -14.26 8.88
N LEU A 706 4.25 -13.28 9.75
CA LEU A 706 2.97 -13.09 10.42
C LEU A 706 2.37 -11.73 10.07
N ARG A 707 1.11 -11.52 10.45
CA ARG A 707 0.37 -10.26 10.29
C ARG A 707 -0.23 -9.84 11.63
N ARG A 708 0.23 -8.72 12.17
CA ARG A 708 -0.26 -8.15 13.44
C ARG A 708 -1.17 -6.96 13.21
N HIS A 709 -2.01 -6.67 14.18
CA HIS A 709 -2.80 -5.44 14.24
C HIS A 709 -2.55 -4.80 15.61
N PRO A 710 -1.67 -3.77 15.68
CA PRO A 710 -1.34 -3.14 16.95
C PRO A 710 -2.55 -2.38 17.51
N PRO A 711 -2.61 -2.16 18.84
CA PRO A 711 -3.68 -1.35 19.43
C PRO A 711 -3.76 0.05 18.81
N PRO A 712 -4.98 0.61 18.70
CA PRO A 712 -5.20 1.96 18.19
C PRO A 712 -4.73 3.04 19.17
N HIS A 713 -4.27 4.17 18.62
CA HIS A 713 -3.93 5.34 19.43
C HIS A 713 -5.19 6.03 19.95
N GLN A 714 -5.25 6.29 21.26
CA GLN A 714 -6.46 6.78 21.93
C GLN A 714 -6.92 8.17 21.45
N GLU A 715 -5.98 8.99 20.96
CA GLU A 715 -6.28 10.32 20.39
C GLU A 715 -7.20 10.26 19.17
N PHE A 716 -7.16 9.18 18.37
CA PHE A 716 -7.98 9.04 17.18
C PHE A 716 -9.44 8.70 17.46
N PHE A 717 -9.77 8.25 18.68
CA PHE A 717 -11.17 8.02 19.09
C PHE A 717 -11.86 9.24 19.67
N SER A 718 -11.18 10.39 19.78
CA SER A 718 -11.78 11.62 20.32
C SER A 718 -13.09 11.97 19.61
N GLU A 719 -13.05 12.08 18.27
CA GLU A 719 -14.22 12.40 17.44
C GLU A 719 -15.33 11.34 17.57
N LEU A 720 -14.98 10.04 17.61
CA LEU A 720 -15.95 8.96 17.83
C LEU A 720 -16.69 9.10 19.17
N ARG A 721 -15.95 9.32 20.26
CA ARG A 721 -16.53 9.44 21.61
C ARG A 721 -17.42 10.68 21.72
N GLU A 722 -17.03 11.78 21.10
CA GLU A 722 -17.84 13.00 21.05
C GLU A 722 -19.16 12.77 20.29
N CYS A 723 -19.09 12.13 19.11
CA CYS A 723 -20.28 11.80 18.34
C CYS A 723 -21.19 10.85 19.10
N ALA A 724 -20.66 9.76 19.67
CA ALA A 724 -21.46 8.84 20.47
C ALA A 724 -22.16 9.54 21.65
N LYS A 725 -21.43 10.38 22.39
CA LYS A 725 -21.97 11.13 23.53
C LYS A 725 -23.09 12.09 23.12
N ALA A 726 -23.01 12.68 21.93
CA ALA A 726 -24.06 13.56 21.41
C ALA A 726 -25.41 12.84 21.22
N LYS A 727 -25.39 11.52 20.95
CA LYS A 727 -26.57 10.64 20.89
C LYS A 727 -26.88 9.92 22.20
N GLY A 728 -26.16 10.24 23.29
CA GLY A 728 -26.35 9.60 24.60
C GLY A 728 -25.67 8.25 24.75
N PHE A 729 -24.81 7.84 23.81
CA PHE A 729 -24.04 6.61 23.89
C PHE A 729 -22.67 6.83 24.53
N PHE A 730 -22.17 5.82 25.22
CA PHE A 730 -20.82 5.80 25.79
C PHE A 730 -19.99 4.74 25.07
N ILE A 731 -18.87 5.14 24.46
CA ILE A 731 -17.93 4.24 23.78
C ILE A 731 -16.68 4.08 24.62
N ASP A 732 -16.37 2.83 24.97
CA ASP A 732 -15.22 2.46 25.80
C ASP A 732 -14.07 1.96 24.93
N THR A 733 -12.97 2.71 24.91
CA THR A 733 -11.81 2.43 24.04
C THR A 733 -10.64 1.78 24.77
N ARG A 734 -10.85 1.29 26.01
CA ARG A 734 -9.78 0.74 26.87
C ARG A 734 -9.25 -0.60 26.37
N SER A 735 -10.09 -1.42 25.76
CA SER A 735 -9.73 -2.73 25.19
C SER A 735 -10.59 -3.02 23.95
N ASN A 736 -10.18 -3.99 23.15
CA ASN A 736 -10.96 -4.47 22.01
C ASN A 736 -12.34 -4.98 22.44
N LYS A 737 -12.44 -5.75 23.54
CA LYS A 737 -13.71 -6.26 24.06
C LYS A 737 -14.63 -5.14 24.54
N ALA A 738 -14.11 -4.20 25.34
CA ALA A 738 -14.91 -3.06 25.81
C ALA A 738 -15.40 -2.18 24.64
N LEU A 739 -14.58 -2.04 23.60
CA LEU A 739 -14.96 -1.32 22.39
C LEU A 739 -16.06 -2.07 21.62
N ALA A 740 -15.93 -3.38 21.43
CA ALA A 740 -16.95 -4.20 20.79
C ALA A 740 -18.29 -4.09 21.53
N ASP A 741 -18.28 -4.34 22.84
CA ASP A 741 -19.50 -4.32 23.67
C ASP A 741 -20.15 -2.93 23.67
N SER A 742 -19.36 -1.85 23.75
CA SER A 742 -19.92 -0.50 23.75
C SER A 742 -20.45 -0.08 22.37
N LEU A 743 -19.85 -0.53 21.28
CA LEU A 743 -20.37 -0.31 19.91
C LEU A 743 -21.65 -1.11 19.66
N ASP A 744 -21.73 -2.34 20.15
CA ASP A 744 -22.93 -3.19 19.99
C ASP A 744 -24.12 -2.64 20.78
N ASN A 745 -23.86 -2.05 21.94
CA ASN A 745 -24.88 -1.37 22.76
C ASN A 745 -25.29 0.01 22.19
N ALA A 746 -24.51 0.61 21.29
CA ALA A 746 -24.79 1.92 20.70
C ALA A 746 -25.78 1.82 19.52
N ASN A 747 -26.96 1.26 19.76
CA ASN A 747 -28.00 1.07 18.77
C ASN A 747 -29.17 2.05 19.01
N ASP A 748 -29.42 2.96 18.06
CA ASP A 748 -30.56 3.86 18.09
C ASP A 748 -31.76 3.20 17.39
N PRO A 749 -32.87 2.89 18.09
CA PRO A 749 -34.04 2.25 17.50
C PRO A 749 -34.72 3.08 16.40
N HIS A 750 -34.53 4.41 16.42
CA HIS A 750 -35.16 5.33 15.47
C HIS A 750 -34.30 5.57 14.23
N ASP A 751 -32.97 5.36 14.34
CA ASP A 751 -32.04 5.53 13.23
C ASP A 751 -30.90 4.49 13.27
N PRO A 752 -31.02 3.39 12.51
CA PRO A 752 -29.98 2.35 12.43
C PRO A 752 -28.70 2.81 11.72
N ILE A 753 -28.67 3.99 11.07
CA ILE A 753 -27.47 4.53 10.42
C ILE A 753 -26.47 5.02 11.47
N VAL A 754 -26.94 5.50 12.64
CA VAL A 754 -26.07 5.95 13.74
C VAL A 754 -25.01 4.91 14.07
N ASN A 755 -25.41 3.65 14.29
CA ASN A 755 -24.49 2.59 14.66
C ASN A 755 -23.48 2.28 13.54
N LYS A 756 -23.94 2.22 12.29
CA LYS A 756 -23.07 2.02 11.11
C LYS A 756 -22.03 3.12 11.00
N LEU A 757 -22.42 4.36 11.26
CA LEU A 757 -21.54 5.51 11.23
C LEU A 757 -20.51 5.48 12.36
N LEU A 758 -20.92 5.13 13.58
CA LEU A 758 -20.01 4.95 14.72
C LEU A 758 -18.99 3.82 14.44
N ARG A 759 -19.43 2.68 13.90
CA ARG A 759 -18.52 1.60 13.48
C ARG A 759 -17.56 2.05 12.37
N SER A 760 -18.03 2.83 11.40
CA SER A 760 -17.18 3.41 10.36
C SER A 760 -16.13 4.38 10.92
N MET A 761 -16.50 5.22 11.89
CA MET A 761 -15.57 6.12 12.58
C MET A 761 -14.56 5.34 13.44
N ALA A 762 -15.02 4.28 14.13
CA ALA A 762 -14.13 3.39 14.87
C ALA A 762 -13.12 2.71 13.94
N ALA A 763 -13.53 2.24 12.76
CA ALA A 763 -12.65 1.68 11.74
C ALA A 763 -11.58 2.69 11.27
N GLN A 764 -11.96 3.97 11.11
CA GLN A 764 -11.04 5.05 10.72
C GLN A 764 -10.03 5.39 11.83
N ALA A 765 -10.39 5.20 13.10
CA ALA A 765 -9.52 5.42 14.24
C ALA A 765 -8.57 4.24 14.52
N MET A 766 -8.79 3.07 13.88
CA MET A 766 -7.93 1.90 14.07
C MET A 766 -6.52 2.11 13.52
N SER A 767 -5.56 1.41 14.14
CA SER A 767 -4.22 1.27 13.56
C SER A 767 -4.25 0.39 12.31
N ASN A 768 -3.28 0.57 11.41
CA ASN A 768 -3.17 -0.31 10.26
C ASN A 768 -2.59 -1.68 10.68
N ALA A 769 -3.16 -2.77 10.15
CA ALA A 769 -2.56 -4.10 10.26
C ALA A 769 -1.35 -4.23 9.34
N LEU A 770 -0.30 -4.91 9.81
CA LEU A 770 1.02 -4.96 9.16
C LEU A 770 1.57 -6.38 9.14
N TYR A 771 2.16 -6.78 8.01
CA TYR A 771 3.03 -7.95 7.94
C TYR A 771 4.35 -7.68 8.66
N PHE A 772 4.89 -8.68 9.34
CA PHE A 772 6.15 -8.59 10.05
C PHE A 772 6.86 -9.95 10.11
N SER A 773 8.16 -9.91 10.36
CA SER A 773 8.99 -11.07 10.62
C SER A 773 9.00 -11.35 12.13
N THR A 774 8.80 -12.59 12.56
CA THR A 774 8.71 -12.88 14.00
C THR A 774 9.98 -12.59 14.79
N GLY A 775 11.16 -12.60 14.16
CA GLY A 775 12.39 -12.17 14.85
C GLY A 775 12.65 -10.66 14.83
N SER A 776 11.76 -9.85 14.23
CA SER A 776 11.88 -8.38 14.23
C SER A 776 11.04 -7.69 15.32
N CYS A 777 10.22 -8.44 16.08
CA CYS A 777 9.33 -7.93 17.13
C CYS A 777 9.28 -8.90 18.31
N ALA A 778 8.92 -8.43 19.50
CA ALA A 778 8.70 -9.31 20.65
C ALA A 778 7.38 -10.09 20.50
N GLU A 779 7.28 -11.28 21.11
CA GLU A 779 6.10 -12.15 20.99
C GLU A 779 4.81 -11.48 21.51
N GLU A 780 4.92 -10.64 22.54
CA GLU A 780 3.81 -9.85 23.10
C GLU A 780 3.14 -8.93 22.06
N GLU A 781 3.85 -8.60 20.98
CA GLU A 781 3.39 -7.74 19.91
C GLU A 781 2.73 -8.48 18.73
N PHE A 782 2.64 -9.81 18.78
CA PHE A 782 2.13 -10.62 17.66
C PHE A 782 0.61 -10.55 17.52
N HIS A 783 -0.07 -10.08 18.57
CA HIS A 783 -1.52 -10.06 18.67
C HIS A 783 -2.18 -9.25 17.55
N HIS A 784 -3.39 -9.68 17.19
CA HIS A 784 -4.22 -9.02 16.20
C HIS A 784 -5.44 -8.39 16.87
N TYR A 785 -5.33 -7.10 17.26
CA TYR A 785 -6.32 -6.35 18.03
C TYR A 785 -7.76 -6.51 17.52
N GLY A 786 -7.99 -6.32 16.22
CA GLY A 786 -9.33 -6.38 15.63
C GLY A 786 -9.94 -7.79 15.52
N LEU A 787 -9.11 -8.83 15.48
CA LEU A 787 -9.60 -10.22 15.35
C LEU A 787 -9.64 -10.95 16.70
N ALA A 788 -9.06 -10.36 17.75
CA ALA A 788 -8.88 -10.97 19.06
C ALA A 788 -8.12 -12.32 18.99
N LEU A 789 -7.04 -12.36 18.20
CA LEU A 789 -6.20 -13.56 18.02
C LEU A 789 -4.76 -13.27 18.45
N ASP A 790 -4.12 -14.23 19.11
CA ASP A 790 -2.72 -14.15 19.55
C ASP A 790 -1.73 -14.15 18.39
N LYS A 791 -1.99 -14.96 17.37
CA LYS A 791 -1.16 -15.10 16.17
C LYS A 791 -2.05 -15.17 14.95
N TYR A 792 -1.66 -14.45 13.90
CA TYR A 792 -2.40 -14.38 12.64
C TYR A 792 -1.43 -14.20 11.48
N THR A 793 -1.79 -14.72 10.31
CA THR A 793 -1.07 -14.52 9.05
C THR A 793 -2.06 -14.55 7.90
N HIS A 794 -1.59 -14.41 6.66
CA HIS A 794 -2.41 -14.69 5.49
C HIS A 794 -1.88 -15.90 4.73
N PHE A 795 -2.77 -16.85 4.49
CA PHE A 795 -2.52 -18.14 3.86
C PHE A 795 -3.55 -18.43 2.74
N THR A 796 -4.75 -17.86 2.84
CA THR A 796 -5.94 -18.28 2.10
C THR A 796 -6.11 -17.69 0.72
N SER A 797 -5.17 -16.89 0.21
CA SER A 797 -5.30 -16.28 -1.12
C SER A 797 -3.95 -16.11 -1.87
N PRO A 798 -3.22 -17.20 -2.15
CA PRO A 798 -1.92 -17.15 -2.81
C PRO A 798 -1.97 -16.75 -4.28
N ILE A 799 -3.12 -16.78 -4.95
CA ILE A 799 -3.26 -16.29 -6.33
C ILE A 799 -3.06 -14.76 -6.38
N ARG A 800 -3.52 -14.05 -5.33
CA ARG A 800 -3.57 -12.59 -5.28
C ARG A 800 -2.70 -11.94 -4.22
N ARG A 801 -2.02 -12.71 -3.35
CA ARG A 801 -1.12 -12.19 -2.31
C ARG A 801 0.19 -12.97 -2.23
N TYR A 802 1.31 -12.27 -2.37
CA TYR A 802 2.63 -12.88 -2.28
C TYR A 802 2.98 -13.32 -0.85
N SER A 803 2.41 -12.67 0.17
CA SER A 803 2.53 -13.12 1.57
C SER A 803 2.12 -14.58 1.73
N ASP A 804 1.06 -14.98 1.05
CA ASP A 804 0.45 -16.29 1.17
C ASP A 804 1.33 -17.34 0.47
N ILE A 805 1.96 -17.01 -0.66
CA ILE A 805 2.99 -17.85 -1.31
C ILE A 805 4.14 -18.12 -0.34
N ILE A 806 4.63 -17.09 0.37
CA ILE A 806 5.69 -17.27 1.37
C ILE A 806 5.21 -18.13 2.55
N VAL A 807 4.00 -17.89 3.03
CA VAL A 807 3.41 -18.69 4.12
C VAL A 807 3.18 -20.14 3.71
N HIS A 808 2.78 -20.42 2.47
CA HIS A 808 2.68 -21.78 1.92
C HIS A 808 4.05 -22.46 1.91
N ARG A 809 5.10 -21.78 1.43
CA ARG A 809 6.49 -22.31 1.47
C ARG A 809 6.94 -22.60 2.90
N LEU A 810 6.70 -21.68 3.83
CA LEU A 810 7.01 -21.87 5.26
C LEU A 810 6.22 -23.03 5.87
N LEU A 811 4.94 -23.18 5.53
CA LEU A 811 4.12 -24.30 5.99
C LEU A 811 4.63 -25.64 5.46
N MET A 812 5.01 -25.71 4.19
CA MET A 812 5.60 -26.93 3.62
C MET A 812 6.94 -27.27 4.28
N ALA A 813 7.80 -26.28 4.49
CA ALA A 813 9.05 -26.47 5.23
C ALA A 813 8.80 -26.92 6.68
N ALA A 814 7.76 -26.39 7.35
CA ALA A 814 7.38 -26.80 8.70
C ALA A 814 6.94 -28.27 8.75
N ILE A 815 6.16 -28.72 7.76
CA ILE A 815 5.72 -30.12 7.65
C ILE A 815 6.91 -31.05 7.33
N SER A 816 7.83 -30.65 6.44
CA SER A 816 9.03 -31.42 6.13
C SER A 816 9.95 -31.57 7.35
N LYS A 817 10.08 -30.51 8.15
CA LYS A 817 10.82 -30.53 9.42
C LYS A 817 10.22 -31.51 10.43
N ASP A 818 8.90 -31.54 10.58
CA ASP A 818 8.21 -32.52 11.45
C ASP A 818 8.47 -33.97 10.98
N LYS A 819 8.52 -34.19 9.66
CA LYS A 819 8.84 -35.48 9.05
C LYS A 819 10.34 -35.83 9.08
N LYS A 820 11.19 -34.97 9.64
CA LYS A 820 12.66 -35.10 9.69
C LYS A 820 13.29 -35.30 8.31
N MET A 821 12.72 -34.67 7.28
CA MET A 821 13.30 -34.63 5.93
C MET A 821 14.36 -33.50 5.86
N GLU A 822 15.39 -33.67 5.03
CA GLU A 822 16.34 -32.59 4.76
C GLU A 822 15.61 -31.39 4.13
N ILE A 823 15.86 -30.20 4.67
CA ILE A 823 15.33 -28.96 4.09
C ILE A 823 16.31 -28.55 3.00
N GLU A 824 15.98 -28.84 1.74
CA GLU A 824 16.81 -28.47 0.59
C GLU A 824 16.82 -26.95 0.31
N GLU A 825 15.83 -26.21 0.81
CA GLU A 825 15.67 -24.77 0.54
C GLU A 825 16.27 -23.87 1.64
N ASN A 826 17.06 -22.87 1.22
CA ASN A 826 17.51 -21.78 2.08
C ASN A 826 16.31 -20.91 2.50
N LEU A 827 15.78 -21.13 3.71
CA LEU A 827 14.78 -20.26 4.32
C LEU A 827 15.27 -18.81 4.39
N PHE A 828 14.34 -17.86 4.28
CA PHE A 828 14.65 -16.43 4.36
C PHE A 828 15.39 -16.09 5.66
N SER A 829 16.46 -15.29 5.58
CA SER A 829 17.05 -14.70 6.78
C SER A 829 16.04 -13.74 7.42
N ASN A 830 16.13 -13.53 8.73
CA ASN A 830 15.23 -12.61 9.43
C ASN A 830 15.18 -11.22 8.77
N LYS A 831 16.35 -10.71 8.37
CA LYS A 831 16.51 -9.40 7.74
C LYS A 831 15.89 -9.35 6.35
N ASP A 832 16.04 -10.42 5.55
CA ASP A 832 15.42 -10.49 4.23
C ASP A 832 13.90 -10.54 4.34
N LEU A 833 13.39 -11.26 5.35
CA LEU A 833 11.96 -11.34 5.62
C LEU A 833 11.39 -10.00 6.13
N GLU A 834 12.12 -9.27 6.96
CA GLU A 834 11.75 -7.92 7.40
C GLU A 834 11.67 -6.94 6.23
N GLU A 835 12.66 -6.97 5.33
CA GLU A 835 12.64 -6.15 4.11
C GLU A 835 11.49 -6.53 3.18
N LEU A 836 11.20 -7.82 3.04
CA LEU A 836 10.06 -8.32 2.29
C LEU A 836 8.73 -7.86 2.91
N CYS A 837 8.56 -7.96 4.23
CA CYS A 837 7.35 -7.50 4.92
C CYS A 837 7.13 -6.00 4.70
N ARG A 838 8.19 -5.19 4.75
CA ARG A 838 8.12 -3.75 4.48
C ARG A 838 7.64 -3.49 3.04
N HIS A 839 8.16 -4.23 2.08
CA HIS A 839 7.74 -4.15 0.67
C HIS A 839 6.26 -4.53 0.50
N ILE A 840 5.83 -5.67 1.05
CA ILE A 840 4.43 -6.12 0.98
C ILE A 840 3.50 -5.10 1.64
N ASN A 841 3.86 -4.57 2.81
CA ASN A 841 3.08 -3.52 3.50
C ASN A 841 2.95 -2.23 2.66
N ASN A 842 4.01 -1.84 1.93
CA ASN A 842 3.97 -0.67 1.06
C ASN A 842 3.05 -0.91 -0.14
N ARG A 843 3.19 -2.07 -0.80
CA ARG A 843 2.35 -2.46 -1.95
C ARG A 843 0.88 -2.62 -1.58
N ASN A 844 0.58 -3.23 -0.43
CA ASN A 844 -0.78 -3.38 0.06
C ASN A 844 -1.44 -2.02 0.32
N ARG A 845 -0.73 -1.07 0.94
CA ARG A 845 -1.24 0.29 1.15
C ARG A 845 -1.47 1.03 -0.18
N ALA A 846 -0.56 0.87 -1.14
CA ALA A 846 -0.72 1.44 -2.47
C ALA A 846 -1.96 0.87 -3.18
N ALA A 847 -2.17 -0.45 -3.11
CA ALA A 847 -3.34 -1.13 -3.68
C ALA A 847 -4.66 -0.63 -3.08
N GLN A 848 -4.74 -0.53 -1.76
CA GLN A 848 -5.93 -0.02 -1.07
C GLN A 848 -6.21 1.45 -1.42
N HIS A 849 -5.16 2.28 -1.54
CA HIS A 849 -5.33 3.67 -1.93
C HIS A 849 -5.80 3.80 -3.37
N SER A 850 -5.22 3.03 -4.31
CA SER A 850 -5.65 3.03 -5.71
C SER A 850 -7.09 2.53 -5.88
N GLN A 851 -7.50 1.51 -5.13
CA GLN A 851 -8.88 1.00 -5.15
C GLN A 851 -9.87 2.08 -4.71
N LYS A 852 -9.55 2.78 -3.61
CA LYS A 852 -10.37 3.88 -3.11
C LYS A 852 -10.47 5.02 -4.13
N GLN A 853 -9.34 5.46 -4.68
CA GLN A 853 -9.32 6.54 -5.68
C GLN A 853 -10.05 6.15 -6.97
N SER A 854 -9.95 4.89 -7.39
CA SER A 854 -10.72 4.38 -8.52
C SER A 854 -12.22 4.38 -8.22
N THR A 855 -12.63 3.98 -7.03
CA THR A 855 -14.05 4.06 -6.62
C THR A 855 -14.54 5.52 -6.64
N GLU A 856 -13.77 6.46 -6.09
CA GLU A 856 -14.09 7.89 -6.10
C GLU A 856 -14.18 8.47 -7.53
N LEU A 857 -13.30 8.03 -8.45
CA LEU A 857 -13.34 8.42 -9.86
C LEU A 857 -14.65 7.97 -10.53
N PHE A 858 -15.05 6.71 -10.33
CA PHE A 858 -16.30 6.18 -10.90
C PHE A 858 -17.54 6.81 -10.26
N GLN A 859 -17.51 7.11 -8.96
CA GLN A 859 -18.56 7.90 -8.33
C GLN A 859 -18.69 9.28 -8.99
N CYS A 860 -17.58 9.97 -9.26
CA CYS A 860 -17.60 11.25 -9.96
C CYS A 860 -18.15 11.10 -11.39
N MET A 861 -17.69 10.11 -12.15
CA MET A 861 -18.18 9.85 -13.52
C MET A 861 -19.68 9.59 -13.54
N TYR A 862 -20.22 8.84 -12.57
CA TYR A 862 -21.66 8.59 -12.47
C TYR A 862 -22.49 9.88 -12.36
N PHE A 863 -22.03 10.88 -11.60
CA PHE A 863 -22.75 12.15 -11.42
C PHE A 863 -22.39 13.22 -12.45
N LYS A 864 -21.34 13.02 -13.27
CA LYS A 864 -20.82 14.05 -14.19
C LYS A 864 -21.78 14.34 -15.35
N ASP A 865 -22.43 13.31 -15.87
CA ASP A 865 -23.34 13.41 -17.02
C ASP A 865 -24.78 13.72 -16.61
N LYS A 866 -25.03 13.86 -15.31
CA LYS A 866 -26.36 14.12 -14.73
C LYS A 866 -26.54 15.59 -14.42
N ASP A 867 -27.73 16.12 -14.71
CA ASP A 867 -28.07 17.48 -14.29
C ASP A 867 -28.48 17.49 -12.80
N PRO A 868 -27.72 18.17 -11.92
CA PRO A 868 -27.97 18.15 -10.48
C PRO A 868 -29.26 18.90 -10.07
N GLU A 869 -29.85 19.70 -10.95
CA GLU A 869 -31.09 20.44 -10.66
C GLU A 869 -32.36 19.70 -11.08
N THR A 870 -32.28 18.88 -12.14
CA THR A 870 -33.45 18.21 -12.72
C THR A 870 -33.53 16.72 -12.38
N GLU A 871 -32.40 16.06 -12.09
CA GLU A 871 -32.39 14.63 -11.80
C GLU A 871 -32.55 14.29 -10.32
N GLU A 872 -33.59 13.50 -10.01
CA GLU A 872 -33.87 13.00 -8.65
C GLU A 872 -32.69 12.19 -8.07
N ARG A 873 -31.90 11.51 -8.90
CA ARG A 873 -30.74 10.71 -8.46
C ARG A 873 -29.60 11.54 -7.87
N CYS A 874 -29.55 12.84 -8.18
CA CYS A 874 -28.58 13.78 -7.61
C CYS A 874 -29.02 14.33 -6.25
N ILE A 875 -30.23 14.00 -5.80
CA ILE A 875 -30.76 14.38 -4.50
C ILE A 875 -30.79 13.13 -3.62
N SER A 876 -30.26 13.24 -2.40
CA SER A 876 -30.24 12.11 -1.47
C SER A 876 -30.35 12.55 -0.01
N ASP A 877 -30.73 11.61 0.82
CA ASP A 877 -30.67 11.78 2.26
C ASP A 877 -29.22 11.65 2.74
N GLY A 878 -28.78 12.62 3.54
CA GLY A 878 -27.43 12.69 4.09
C GLY A 878 -27.46 12.87 5.60
N VAL A 879 -26.56 12.20 6.30
CA VAL A 879 -26.43 12.26 7.76
C VAL A 879 -25.20 13.06 8.15
N ILE A 880 -25.39 14.10 8.96
CA ILE A 880 -24.29 14.91 9.48
C ILE A 880 -23.50 14.09 10.50
N TYR A 881 -22.23 13.78 10.23
CA TYR A 881 -21.42 12.99 11.17
C TYR A 881 -20.32 13.79 11.86
N SER A 882 -20.05 15.01 11.40
CA SER A 882 -19.04 15.86 12.01
C SER A 882 -19.29 17.34 11.72
N ILE A 883 -18.88 18.21 12.65
CA ILE A 883 -19.09 19.66 12.58
C ILE A 883 -17.74 20.38 12.53
N ARG A 884 -17.64 21.37 11.62
CA ARG A 884 -16.47 22.22 11.41
C ARG A 884 -16.87 23.70 11.56
N THR A 885 -15.91 24.62 11.52
CA THR A 885 -16.20 26.04 11.79
C THR A 885 -17.01 26.74 10.70
N ASN A 886 -16.90 26.28 9.45
CA ASN A 886 -17.55 26.86 8.28
C ASN A 886 -18.50 25.88 7.55
N GLY A 887 -18.75 24.70 8.12
CA GLY A 887 -19.51 23.65 7.47
C GLY A 887 -19.69 22.38 8.30
N VAL A 888 -20.24 21.37 7.66
CA VAL A 888 -20.47 20.03 8.23
C VAL A 888 -19.93 18.95 7.29
N LEU A 889 -19.57 17.79 7.85
CA LEU A 889 -19.28 16.60 7.06
C LEU A 889 -20.52 15.71 7.03
N VAL A 890 -20.91 15.32 5.82
CA VAL A 890 -22.13 14.55 5.55
C VAL A 890 -21.76 13.20 4.96
N PHE A 891 -22.46 12.17 5.40
CA PHE A 891 -22.39 10.82 4.86
C PHE A 891 -23.68 10.49 4.12
N ILE A 892 -23.58 10.01 2.89
CA ILE A 892 -24.71 9.60 2.04
C ILE A 892 -24.70 8.07 1.94
N PRO A 893 -25.54 7.35 2.71
CA PRO A 893 -25.49 5.90 2.80
C PRO A 893 -25.71 5.19 1.46
N ARG A 894 -26.64 5.69 0.64
CA ARG A 894 -27.00 5.08 -0.66
C ARG A 894 -25.80 4.92 -1.59
N PHE A 895 -24.91 5.92 -1.62
CA PHE A 895 -23.78 5.94 -2.54
C PHE A 895 -22.42 5.77 -1.85
N GLY A 896 -22.41 5.57 -0.53
CA GLY A 896 -21.19 5.43 0.27
C GLY A 896 -20.30 6.68 0.22
N ILE A 897 -20.86 7.85 -0.06
CA ILE A 897 -20.12 9.10 -0.24
C ILE A 897 -19.97 9.80 1.10
N LYS A 898 -18.75 10.24 1.41
CA LYS A 898 -18.45 11.17 2.52
C LYS A 898 -17.92 12.46 1.93
N GLY A 899 -18.53 13.59 2.26
CA GLY A 899 -18.13 14.88 1.72
C GLY A 899 -18.38 16.04 2.69
N ALA A 900 -17.76 17.18 2.41
CA ALA A 900 -18.03 18.42 3.13
C ALA A 900 -19.21 19.15 2.48
N ALA A 901 -20.14 19.62 3.30
CA ALA A 901 -21.17 20.58 2.93
C ALA A 901 -20.90 21.89 3.66
N TYR A 902 -20.64 22.95 2.90
CA TYR A 902 -20.35 24.27 3.44
C TYR A 902 -21.65 24.96 3.85
N LEU A 903 -21.63 25.63 5.00
CA LEU A 903 -22.75 26.46 5.47
C LEU A 903 -22.50 27.95 5.22
N ARG A 904 -21.35 28.29 4.64
CA ARG A 904 -20.99 29.62 4.15
C ARG A 904 -20.48 29.51 2.72
N ASN A 905 -21.03 30.30 1.81
CA ASN A 905 -20.62 30.31 0.41
C ASN A 905 -19.43 31.27 0.16
N LYS A 906 -18.93 31.32 -1.08
CA LYS A 906 -17.81 32.17 -1.49
C LYS A 906 -18.08 33.66 -1.35
N ASP A 907 -19.34 34.07 -1.51
CA ASP A 907 -19.78 35.46 -1.32
C ASP A 907 -19.90 35.84 0.18
N GLY A 908 -19.60 34.91 1.08
CA GLY A 908 -19.64 35.09 2.52
C GLY A 908 -21.04 35.02 3.12
N LEU A 909 -22.06 34.66 2.33
CA LEU A 909 -23.44 34.40 2.78
C LEU A 909 -23.52 33.07 3.53
N VAL A 910 -24.45 32.99 4.48
CA VAL A 910 -24.70 31.80 5.28
C VAL A 910 -26.03 31.17 4.91
N ILE A 911 -26.16 29.87 5.17
CA ILE A 911 -27.39 29.13 4.91
C ILE A 911 -28.52 29.59 5.85
N SER A 912 -29.73 29.69 5.33
CA SER A 912 -30.97 29.94 6.07
C SER A 912 -32.03 28.96 5.56
N CYS A 913 -32.95 28.52 6.41
CA CYS A 913 -34.02 27.61 5.98
C CYS A 913 -35.38 28.27 6.15
N GLY A 914 -36.19 28.27 5.08
CA GLY A 914 -37.57 28.74 5.12
C GLY A 914 -38.50 27.81 5.93
N PRO A 915 -39.78 28.17 6.10
CA PRO A 915 -40.76 27.36 6.84
C PRO A 915 -40.91 25.93 6.30
N ASP A 916 -40.75 25.78 4.99
CA ASP A 916 -40.86 24.49 4.29
C ASP A 916 -39.60 23.62 4.49
N GLY A 917 -38.52 24.20 5.03
CA GLY A 917 -37.23 23.54 5.27
C GLY A 917 -36.24 23.71 4.13
N HIS A 918 -36.58 24.41 3.04
CA HIS A 918 -35.67 24.68 1.92
C HIS A 918 -34.59 25.71 2.28
N SER A 919 -33.38 25.46 1.81
CA SER A 919 -32.20 26.29 2.07
C SER A 919 -32.10 27.47 1.11
N GLU A 920 -31.81 28.65 1.65
CA GLU A 920 -31.51 29.89 0.92
C GLU A 920 -30.22 30.54 1.48
N TRP A 921 -29.45 31.21 0.62
CA TRP A 921 -28.23 31.92 1.02
C TRP A 921 -28.55 33.37 1.40
N LYS A 922 -28.25 33.77 2.65
CA LYS A 922 -28.49 35.13 3.17
C LYS A 922 -27.27 35.67 3.92
N PRO A 923 -27.08 37.00 4.01
CA PRO A 923 -26.00 37.57 4.83
C PRO A 923 -26.15 37.19 6.30
N GLY A 924 -25.07 36.83 6.98
CA GLY A 924 -25.13 36.39 8.37
C GLY A 924 -23.81 35.88 8.94
N SER A 925 -23.90 35.16 10.05
CA SER A 925 -22.76 34.59 10.78
C SER A 925 -23.01 33.13 11.18
N LEU A 926 -21.92 32.39 11.34
CA LEU A 926 -21.94 31.00 11.83
C LEU A 926 -21.38 30.95 13.25
N GLN A 927 -22.09 30.26 14.14
CA GLN A 927 -21.63 29.96 15.48
C GLN A 927 -21.51 28.44 15.65
N ARG A 928 -20.28 27.97 15.83
CA ARG A 928 -19.98 26.56 16.09
C ARG A 928 -20.06 26.27 17.58
N PHE A 929 -20.69 25.15 17.92
CA PHE A 929 -20.60 24.47 19.21
C PHE A 929 -20.04 23.05 19.00
N GLN A 930 -19.87 22.29 20.09
CA GLN A 930 -19.26 20.96 20.01
C GLN A 930 -20.12 19.96 19.20
N ASN A 931 -21.44 19.97 19.39
CA ASN A 931 -22.38 19.02 18.78
C ASN A 931 -23.40 19.68 17.84
N LYS A 932 -23.29 20.98 17.59
CA LYS A 932 -24.18 21.74 16.70
C LYS A 932 -23.50 22.93 16.06
N ILE A 933 -24.04 23.40 14.94
CA ILE A 933 -23.66 24.65 14.30
C ILE A 933 -24.92 25.45 13.98
N THR A 934 -24.92 26.71 14.39
CA THR A 934 -26.05 27.62 14.19
C THR A 934 -25.67 28.68 13.17
N SER A 935 -26.46 28.79 12.11
CA SER A 935 -26.39 29.89 11.16
C SER A 935 -27.42 30.94 11.53
N THR A 936 -27.00 32.20 11.66
CA THR A 936 -27.88 33.33 12.01
C THR A 936 -27.77 34.40 10.94
N THR A 937 -28.89 34.74 10.30
CA THR A 937 -28.96 35.78 9.27
C THR A 937 -29.00 37.17 9.89
N THR A 938 -28.64 38.20 9.13
CA THR A 938 -28.76 39.61 9.56
C THR A 938 -30.21 40.03 9.83
N GLY A 939 -31.18 39.31 9.27
CA GLY A 939 -32.62 39.49 9.52
C GLY A 939 -33.13 38.82 10.80
N GLY A 940 -32.27 38.12 11.57
CA GLY A 940 -32.62 37.46 12.83
C GLY A 940 -33.18 36.03 12.68
N GLU A 941 -33.28 35.52 11.46
CA GLU A 941 -33.60 34.11 11.23
C GLU A 941 -32.41 33.23 11.62
N SER A 942 -32.65 32.09 12.27
CA SER A 942 -31.58 31.16 12.61
C SER A 942 -31.96 29.71 12.31
N VAL A 943 -31.01 28.94 11.79
CA VAL A 943 -31.12 27.51 11.58
C VAL A 943 -29.97 26.81 12.29
N THR A 944 -30.28 25.71 12.98
CA THR A 944 -29.27 24.94 13.73
C THR A 944 -29.23 23.52 13.20
N PHE A 945 -28.03 23.05 12.88
CA PHE A 945 -27.75 21.67 12.49
C PHE A 945 -27.00 20.97 13.61
N HIS A 946 -27.43 19.76 13.96
CA HIS A 946 -26.83 18.90 14.97
C HIS A 946 -26.13 17.71 14.35
N LEU A 947 -25.26 17.07 15.13
CA LEU A 947 -24.75 15.75 14.78
C LEU A 947 -25.90 14.75 14.63
N PHE A 948 -25.83 13.94 13.57
CA PHE A 948 -26.81 12.96 13.11
C PHE A 948 -28.16 13.53 12.68
N ASP A 949 -28.26 14.83 12.40
CA ASP A 949 -29.40 15.34 11.68
C ASP A 949 -29.39 14.78 10.25
N HIS A 950 -30.56 14.33 9.80
CA HIS A 950 -30.80 13.96 8.42
C HIS A 950 -31.17 15.21 7.63
N VAL A 951 -30.47 15.43 6.52
CA VAL A 951 -30.61 16.57 5.64
C VAL A 951 -30.73 16.13 4.20
N THR A 952 -31.47 16.90 3.39
CA THR A 952 -31.52 16.67 1.95
C THR A 952 -30.30 17.32 1.30
N VAL A 953 -29.50 16.50 0.62
CA VAL A 953 -28.26 16.91 -0.02
C VAL A 953 -28.37 16.78 -1.53
N ARG A 954 -27.93 17.83 -2.23
CA ARG A 954 -27.65 17.79 -3.66
C ARG A 954 -26.19 17.38 -3.88
N ILE A 955 -25.99 16.43 -4.77
CA ILE A 955 -24.70 15.89 -5.18
C ILE A 955 -24.36 16.49 -6.55
N SER A 956 -23.18 17.10 -6.66
CA SER A 956 -22.64 17.59 -7.94
C SER A 956 -21.16 17.30 -8.07
N VAL A 957 -20.63 17.33 -9.29
CA VAL A 957 -19.20 17.11 -9.56
C VAL A 957 -18.50 18.46 -9.67
N GLN A 958 -17.46 18.66 -8.87
CA GLN A 958 -16.51 19.74 -9.05
C GLN A 958 -15.36 19.23 -9.92
N THR A 959 -15.33 19.66 -11.18
CA THR A 959 -14.29 19.26 -12.13
C THR A 959 -13.00 20.03 -11.86
N SER A 960 -11.87 19.35 -12.06
CA SER A 960 -10.56 19.99 -12.01
C SER A 960 -9.72 19.59 -13.21
N ARG A 961 -9.10 20.58 -13.85
CA ARG A 961 -8.15 20.30 -14.93
C ARG A 961 -6.85 19.70 -14.39
N CYS A 962 -6.37 20.19 -13.25
CA CYS A 962 -5.06 19.81 -12.71
C CYS A 962 -5.12 18.62 -11.75
N HIS A 963 -6.23 18.45 -11.04
CA HIS A 963 -6.38 17.45 -10.01
C HIS A 963 -7.45 16.42 -10.37
N SER A 964 -7.75 15.51 -9.44
CA SER A 964 -8.91 14.63 -9.56
C SER A 964 -10.21 15.43 -9.48
N ASP A 965 -11.21 15.06 -10.28
CA ASP A 965 -12.60 15.48 -10.06
C ASP A 965 -13.03 15.08 -8.63
N THR A 966 -13.88 15.89 -8.00
CA THR A 966 -14.35 15.65 -6.62
C THR A 966 -15.85 15.85 -6.51
N ILE A 967 -16.48 15.16 -5.56
CA ILE A 967 -17.90 15.31 -5.29
C ILE A 967 -18.12 16.48 -4.33
N ARG A 968 -18.98 17.41 -4.74
CA ARG A 968 -19.46 18.53 -3.94
C ARG A 968 -20.85 18.22 -3.41
N LEU A 969 -21.03 18.47 -2.10
CA LEU A 969 -22.30 18.29 -1.41
C LEU A 969 -22.87 19.66 -1.02
N GLU A 970 -24.14 19.90 -1.33
CA GLU A 970 -24.87 21.09 -0.94
C GLU A 970 -26.14 20.71 -0.17
N ILE A 971 -26.37 21.33 0.99
CA ILE A 971 -27.59 21.09 1.78
C ILE A 971 -28.70 21.97 1.23
N ILE A 972 -29.69 21.35 0.59
CA ILE A 972 -30.84 22.04 -0.03
C ILE A 972 -32.09 22.05 0.85
N SER A 973 -32.13 21.16 1.86
CA SER A 973 -33.15 21.22 2.90
C SER A 973 -32.64 20.69 4.24
N SER A 974 -33.12 21.29 5.33
CA SER A 974 -32.91 20.81 6.69
C SER A 974 -33.80 19.61 7.07
N LYS A 975 -34.66 19.13 6.17
CA LYS A 975 -35.50 17.95 6.36
C LYS A 975 -34.91 16.74 5.61
N PRO A 976 -35.16 15.51 6.09
CA PRO A 976 -34.72 14.30 5.41
C PRO A 976 -35.40 14.14 4.05
N HIS A 977 -34.69 13.56 3.09
CA HIS A 977 -35.24 13.26 1.77
C HIS A 977 -36.00 11.92 1.81
N MET A 978 -37.29 11.92 1.51
CA MET A 978 -38.11 10.70 1.46
C MET A 978 -38.09 10.12 0.04
N THR A 979 -37.27 9.10 -0.21
CA THR A 979 -37.31 8.33 -1.46
C THR A 979 -38.46 7.31 -1.45
N PRO A 980 -39.19 7.10 -2.56
CA PRO A 980 -40.31 6.14 -2.62
C PRO A 980 -39.94 4.68 -2.34
N ASP A 981 -38.66 4.28 -2.40
CA ASP A 981 -38.21 2.89 -2.28
C ASP A 981 -37.61 2.53 -0.90
N THR A 982 -38.06 3.19 0.16
CA THR A 982 -37.61 2.87 1.54
C THR A 982 -38.31 1.61 2.10
N GLU A 983 -38.49 0.57 1.29
CA GLU A 983 -38.98 -0.76 1.72
C GLU A 983 -37.92 -1.88 1.66
N LEU A 984 -36.69 -1.62 1.18
CA LEU A 984 -35.66 -2.66 1.08
C LEU A 984 -34.49 -2.56 2.07
N PHE A 985 -34.46 -1.54 2.95
CA PHE A 985 -33.34 -1.33 3.90
C PHE A 985 -33.69 -1.53 5.37
N GLN A 986 -34.93 -1.88 5.69
CA GLN A 986 -35.40 -1.90 7.07
C GLN A 986 -36.19 -3.18 7.35
N GLN A 987 -35.58 -4.10 8.11
CA GLN A 987 -36.16 -4.77 9.29
C GLN A 987 -35.80 -6.26 9.50
N SER A 988 -35.23 -7.01 8.56
CA SER A 988 -35.16 -8.48 8.76
C SER A 988 -33.90 -9.04 9.45
N SER A 989 -32.71 -8.43 9.37
CA SER A 989 -31.48 -9.15 9.78
C SER A 989 -30.90 -8.82 11.17
N LEU A 990 -31.11 -7.63 11.72
CA LEU A 990 -30.44 -7.20 12.96
C LEU A 990 -31.07 -7.78 14.24
N LEU A 991 -32.39 -7.99 14.26
CA LEU A 991 -33.09 -8.57 15.42
C LEU A 991 -32.77 -10.07 15.57
N LEU A 992 -32.68 -10.81 14.46
CA LEU A 992 -32.32 -12.24 14.48
C LEU A 992 -30.86 -12.46 14.90
N LYS A 993 -29.90 -11.62 14.48
CA LYS A 993 -28.47 -11.77 14.84
C LYS A 993 -28.21 -11.64 16.35
N SER A 994 -28.83 -10.67 17.04
CA SER A 994 -28.63 -10.46 18.48
C SER A 994 -29.11 -11.65 19.31
N ASP A 995 -30.28 -12.19 18.94
CA ASP A 995 -30.94 -13.22 19.74
C ASP A 995 -30.33 -14.60 19.49
N LEU A 996 -29.92 -14.90 18.26
CA LEU A 996 -29.23 -16.15 17.91
C LEU A 996 -27.81 -16.19 18.52
N VAL A 997 -27.07 -15.09 18.48
CA VAL A 997 -25.73 -15.03 19.10
C VAL A 997 -25.82 -15.15 20.62
N LYS A 998 -26.82 -14.53 21.26
CA LYS A 998 -27.08 -14.73 22.69
C LYS A 998 -27.45 -16.18 23.02
N GLU A 999 -28.25 -16.83 22.18
CA GLU A 999 -28.64 -18.23 22.35
C GLU A 999 -27.45 -19.19 22.19
N VAL A 1000 -26.61 -18.98 21.17
CA VAL A 1000 -25.37 -19.76 20.96
C VAL A 1000 -24.36 -19.47 22.08
N THR A 1001 -24.19 -18.21 22.49
CA THR A 1001 -23.29 -17.84 23.60
C THR A 1001 -23.77 -18.49 24.90
N ARG A 1002 -25.06 -18.43 25.20
CA ARG A 1002 -25.66 -19.15 26.34
C ARG A 1002 -25.44 -20.65 26.24
N SER A 1003 -25.64 -21.26 25.06
CA SER A 1003 -25.39 -22.69 24.85
C SER A 1003 -23.91 -23.05 25.00
N VAL A 1004 -22.98 -22.18 24.62
CA VAL A 1004 -21.53 -22.37 24.80
C VAL A 1004 -21.14 -22.20 26.27
N GLU A 1005 -21.71 -21.21 26.97
CA GLU A 1005 -21.53 -21.01 28.41
C GLU A 1005 -22.11 -22.20 29.21
N GLU A 1006 -23.30 -22.68 28.85
CA GLU A 1006 -23.95 -23.86 29.44
C GLU A 1006 -23.15 -25.14 29.15
N ALA A 1007 -22.61 -25.32 27.93
CA ALA A 1007 -21.74 -26.44 27.59
C ALA A 1007 -20.39 -26.38 28.32
N GLN A 1008 -19.83 -25.19 28.53
CA GLN A 1008 -18.62 -24.97 29.33
C GLN A 1008 -18.87 -25.26 30.82
N LEU A 1009 -20.03 -24.86 31.36
CA LEU A 1009 -20.46 -25.16 32.72
C LEU A 1009 -20.77 -26.66 32.93
N ALA A 1010 -21.30 -27.34 31.92
CA ALA A 1010 -21.57 -28.79 31.96
C ALA A 1010 -20.31 -29.66 31.86
N GLN A 1011 -19.17 -29.10 31.44
CA GLN A 1011 -17.88 -29.78 31.28
C GLN A 1011 -16.88 -29.50 32.43
N GLU A 1012 -17.34 -29.08 33.61
CA GLU A 1012 -16.51 -29.04 34.82
C GLU A 1012 -16.17 -30.45 35.35
N VAL A 1013 -15.45 -31.24 34.54
CA VAL A 1013 -14.61 -32.37 34.93
C VAL A 1013 -13.31 -32.23 34.13
N GLU A 1014 -12.25 -31.78 34.80
CA GLU A 1014 -10.85 -31.73 34.37
C GLU A 1014 -10.58 -31.75 32.85
N VAL A 1015 -10.88 -30.64 32.17
CA VAL A 1015 -10.19 -30.29 30.93
C VAL A 1015 -9.64 -28.89 31.11
N ASN A 1016 -8.30 -28.79 31.13
CA ASN A 1016 -7.58 -27.53 31.06
C ASN A 1016 -7.99 -26.81 29.77
N ILE A 1017 -8.97 -25.91 29.86
CA ILE A 1017 -9.04 -24.76 28.96
C ILE A 1017 -7.66 -24.11 29.07
N THR A 1018 -6.87 -24.20 28.01
CA THR A 1018 -5.50 -23.71 27.94
C THR A 1018 -5.44 -22.32 28.58
N GLU A 1019 -4.53 -22.13 29.56
CA GLU A 1019 -4.29 -20.83 30.20
C GLU A 1019 -4.11 -19.71 29.17
N ASP A 1020 -3.72 -20.05 27.95
CA ASP A 1020 -3.53 -19.18 26.78
C ASP A 1020 -4.79 -18.44 26.30
N TYR A 1021 -6.01 -18.87 26.64
CA TYR A 1021 -7.22 -18.13 26.25
C TYR A 1021 -7.77 -17.23 27.37
N LYS A 1022 -7.53 -17.57 28.65
CA LYS A 1022 -7.97 -16.76 29.80
C LYS A 1022 -6.97 -15.66 30.19
N LYS A 1023 -5.67 -15.82 29.90
CA LYS A 1023 -4.63 -14.82 30.26
C LYS A 1023 -4.66 -13.53 29.41
N TYR A 1024 -5.41 -13.49 28.31
CA TYR A 1024 -5.29 -12.41 27.33
C TYR A 1024 -6.58 -11.63 27.02
N CYS A 1025 -7.65 -11.82 27.80
CA CYS A 1025 -8.45 -10.65 28.15
C CYS A 1025 -7.47 -9.70 28.84
N GLN A 1026 -7.13 -8.56 28.23
CA GLN A 1026 -6.25 -7.58 28.87
C GLN A 1026 -6.67 -7.46 30.33
N THR A 1027 -5.75 -7.86 31.19
CA THR A 1027 -5.91 -8.07 32.62
C THR A 1027 -6.82 -7.01 33.22
N LYS A 1028 -7.65 -7.41 34.19
CA LYS A 1028 -8.31 -6.51 35.17
C LYS A 1028 -7.28 -5.72 36.04
N GLY A 1029 -6.10 -5.43 35.50
CA GLY A 1029 -5.10 -4.56 36.07
C GLY A 1029 -5.31 -3.13 35.58
N ARG A 1030 -5.01 -2.16 36.46
CA ARG A 1030 -5.01 -0.74 36.10
C ARG A 1030 -4.11 -0.55 34.88
N SER A 1031 -4.60 0.13 33.85
CA SER A 1031 -3.77 0.46 32.70
C SER A 1031 -2.54 1.25 33.16
N LEU A 1032 -1.39 1.07 32.52
CA LEU A 1032 -0.20 1.90 32.79
C LEU A 1032 -0.55 3.40 32.70
N TYR A 1033 -1.48 3.76 31.81
CA TYR A 1033 -2.04 5.10 31.68
C TYR A 1033 -2.79 5.58 32.93
N THR A 1034 -3.60 4.74 33.57
CA THR A 1034 -4.30 5.05 34.83
C THR A 1034 -3.32 5.22 35.99
N LEU A 1035 -2.25 4.40 35.99
CA LEU A 1035 -1.17 4.50 36.97
C LEU A 1035 -0.35 5.79 36.77
N LEU A 1036 -0.14 6.19 35.51
CA LEU A 1036 0.54 7.44 35.14
C LEU A 1036 -0.34 8.67 35.40
N GLU A 1037 -1.66 8.58 35.23
CA GLU A 1037 -2.60 9.64 35.66
C GLU A 1037 -2.65 9.76 37.18
N GLU A 1038 -2.68 8.67 37.93
CA GLU A 1038 -2.58 8.73 39.40
C GLU A 1038 -1.24 9.33 39.85
N ILE A 1039 -0.12 9.00 39.18
CA ILE A 1039 1.19 9.61 39.45
C ILE A 1039 1.19 11.10 39.08
N ARG A 1040 0.52 11.50 37.98
CA ARG A 1040 0.35 12.90 37.59
C ARG A 1040 -0.51 13.66 38.61
N ASP A 1041 -1.59 13.06 39.09
CA ASP A 1041 -2.49 13.66 40.07
C ASP A 1041 -1.83 13.71 41.47
N LEU A 1042 -0.98 12.75 41.80
CA LEU A 1042 -0.11 12.78 42.99
C LEU A 1042 1.02 13.81 42.87
N ALA A 1043 1.55 14.06 41.67
CA ALA A 1043 2.55 15.09 41.41
C ALA A 1043 1.96 16.52 41.39
N LEU A 1044 0.64 16.64 41.20
CA LEU A 1044 -0.12 17.89 41.29
C LEU A 1044 -0.58 18.22 42.72
N LEU A 1045 -0.42 17.29 43.68
CA LEU A 1045 -0.60 17.55 45.11
C LEU A 1045 0.68 18.16 45.68
N ASP A 1046 0.78 19.46 45.51
CA ASP A 1046 1.82 20.33 46.07
C ASP A 1046 1.89 20.17 47.60
N VAL A 1047 3.04 19.68 48.10
CA VAL A 1047 3.37 19.63 49.53
C VAL A 1047 3.74 21.04 49.97
N SER A 1048 2.72 21.87 50.12
CA SER A 1048 2.78 23.13 50.86
C SER A 1048 1.99 22.98 52.15
N ASN A 1049 2.57 22.27 53.13
CA ASN A 1049 2.34 22.49 54.57
C ASN A 1049 3.10 21.48 55.42
N SER A 1050 4.23 21.90 55.99
CA SER A 1050 4.59 21.70 57.42
C SER A 1050 6.08 22.02 57.68
N TYR A 1051 6.37 23.31 57.89
CA TYR A 1051 7.43 23.70 58.83
C TYR A 1051 6.74 23.88 60.19
N GLY A 1052 7.19 23.16 61.22
CA GLY A 1052 6.68 23.36 62.58
C GLY A 1052 7.07 22.29 63.59
N ILE A 1053 8.34 22.39 64.05
CA ILE A 1053 8.96 21.82 65.27
C ILE A 1053 9.25 20.32 65.26
#